data_AF-A0A095SQI5-F1
#
_entry.id   AF-A0A095SQI5-F1
#
_cell.length_a   1.000
_cell.length_b   1.000
_cell.length_c   1.000
_cell.angle_alpha   90.00
_cell.angle_beta   90.00
_cell.angle_gamma   90.00
#
_symmetry.space_group_name_H-M   'P 1'
#
loop_
_entity.id
_entity.type
_entity.pdbx_description
1 polymer ?
#
loop_
_entity_poly.entity_id
_entity_poly.type
_entity_poly.pdbx_seq_one_letter_code
_entity_poly.pdbx_strand_id
1 'polypeptide(L)'
;MEIREIFENKIKIEPKVMSIESLFNNPERVEKTDYKPFYQRNYVWDDEKATYFIESILLGTEIPPLIYFRNSDKVEVIDGRQRYQTILRFINNEFKLKKNGLQKLDNVGIANKNFKDFETHLQDLFWDTKLRIIEFSFHSQSLVDEELEDVVKKEIFKRYNSGITPLKPTEIDNAVYFEDDLNSFFKKKLTNDRILYRNISNVLHFEKTSNEIILKKIRQLLVQHKIPIKYYAVKKDTIISKFYEFSFSNIDEIEIQEIYSSFIEKINLLTKVKVGFPDEGILYNRLISECLFWAFSILENEGLSLNLITEDIINELILYIYKNIESFEMIRSSFAKELYNRYEVISTFFSKKFDIDFTLYLQHNSEFKLRNQELTPENEERVSFDDLRINKPEPSSIAIMDICRQMERHRFLIRPPYQRNEVINKKKSSAIIESILLGIKLPPIFVYKRKDEISEVLDGQQRLLSILGFIGQPYLDENNKVRYSDKNTFSLYLKNSILSNLHGKKFEQLNLDQKEKIKNFDLWFIEISYKNNVNFEPIDLFIRLNNKPYPIKEDTFEMWNSYVPRDVITTIKSIYSNNSEWFYIRKNNSRMENENIYTALAYLQYTWIRANKPDNFSPKDVDIYKVVNKINFRIKSKNEITKVLEDSSLSDIFITSANDFEFNFIKKLRILLSDSKDSAASTLNKNLDDIFNIENGRRTQQAFYALWYFLYDVPFETIEVKKIEIRNNLKSLFNDMTGIENRQAFDTNVSKFKSKYNSLQINLFQNNHKHRQTAFLGEIANISQGINLNEYHQTNSRNLNAHYPYLRKGEFKDFKINSEDLNYVDELTKFNSKDFFNFNDKILIKRALTSNTRLSTAYYESKLVFNTNIIGLVINRYGFETKFILSILSSRYCFHNFYLNFIKGSEETKIITLSEIRSIEIPVISIEKQQPFVIVTDYILNSNNNKEAKLFFERLLDAMVYELYFESQFQAFDIKISDYLNEIPQIELELNNSSIDSIYKKLSSPNNDLNISLLKILNMKEVINIENNF
;
A
#
# COMPACT_ATOMS: atom_id res chain seq x y z
N MET A 1 -23.47 18.64 -1.26
CA MET A 1 -22.86 19.55 -0.28
C MET A 1 -21.36 19.61 -0.59
N GLU A 2 -20.76 20.79 -0.76
CA GLU A 2 -19.33 20.85 -1.08
C GLU A 2 -18.48 20.46 0.14
N ILE A 3 -17.47 19.60 -0.06
CA ILE A 3 -16.54 19.11 0.99
C ILE A 3 -15.98 20.27 1.83
N ARG A 4 -15.79 21.44 1.21
CA ARG A 4 -15.33 22.66 1.85
C ARG A 4 -16.20 23.10 3.03
N GLU A 5 -17.52 23.15 2.87
CA GLU A 5 -18.43 23.63 3.93
C GLU A 5 -18.44 22.69 5.14
N ILE A 6 -18.16 21.41 4.91
CA ILE A 6 -18.11 20.38 5.96
C ILE A 6 -16.90 20.59 6.85
N PHE A 7 -15.72 20.78 6.24
CA PHE A 7 -14.49 21.05 6.99
C PHE A 7 -14.54 22.40 7.72
N GLU A 8 -15.10 23.44 7.10
CA GLU A 8 -15.16 24.77 7.70
C GLU A 8 -16.20 24.86 8.85
N ASN A 9 -17.37 24.21 8.73
CA ASN A 9 -18.50 24.48 9.64
C ASN A 9 -19.02 23.26 10.42
N LYS A 10 -18.69 22.02 10.02
CA LYS A 10 -19.30 20.81 10.61
C LYS A 10 -18.34 19.94 11.41
N ILE A 11 -17.03 20.08 11.28
CA ILE A 11 -16.05 19.25 12.00
C ILE A 11 -15.58 19.93 13.29
N LYS A 12 -15.74 19.22 14.41
CA LYS A 12 -15.20 19.55 15.72
C LYS A 12 -13.91 18.78 15.96
N ILE A 13 -12.89 19.47 16.44
CA ILE A 13 -11.56 18.90 16.71
C ILE A 13 -11.22 19.13 18.18
N GLU A 14 -10.96 18.06 18.93
CA GLU A 14 -10.62 18.11 20.36
C GLU A 14 -9.26 17.45 20.61
N PRO A 15 -8.27 18.17 21.17
CA PRO A 15 -7.07 17.56 21.72
C PRO A 15 -7.39 16.91 23.07
N LYS A 16 -6.93 15.69 23.29
CA LYS A 16 -7.06 14.94 24.55
C LYS A 16 -5.72 14.36 24.95
N VAL A 17 -5.50 14.26 26.26
CA VAL A 17 -4.34 13.58 26.85
C VAL A 17 -4.89 12.45 27.73
N MET A 18 -4.57 11.21 27.41
CA MET A 18 -5.09 10.03 28.13
C MET A 18 -3.97 9.08 28.50
N SER A 19 -4.03 8.46 29.68
CA SER A 19 -3.09 7.39 30.05
C SER A 19 -3.30 6.14 29.18
N ILE A 20 -2.25 5.34 29.01
CA ILE A 20 -2.35 4.04 28.35
C ILE A 20 -3.38 3.16 29.06
N GLU A 21 -3.42 3.22 30.39
CA GLU A 21 -4.44 2.53 31.18
C GLU A 21 -5.87 2.90 30.75
N SER A 22 -6.18 4.20 30.65
CA SER A 22 -7.50 4.68 30.26
C SER A 22 -7.92 4.27 28.85
N LEU A 23 -6.94 4.04 27.96
CA LEU A 23 -7.17 3.67 26.57
C LEU A 23 -7.33 2.16 26.37
N PHE A 24 -6.48 1.38 27.03
CA PHE A 24 -6.30 -0.04 26.72
C PHE A 24 -6.75 -0.99 27.83
N ASN A 25 -6.88 -0.53 29.08
CA ASN A 25 -7.32 -1.36 30.20
C ASN A 25 -8.87 -1.49 30.29
N ASN A 26 -9.62 -0.79 29.44
CA ASN A 26 -11.07 -0.91 29.34
C ASN A 26 -11.46 -1.76 28.09
N PRO A 27 -11.93 -3.01 28.26
CA PRO A 27 -12.26 -3.90 27.15
C PRO A 27 -13.35 -3.34 26.23
N GLU A 28 -14.37 -2.69 26.80
CA GLU A 28 -15.49 -2.11 26.04
C GLU A 28 -15.00 -0.99 25.12
N ARG A 29 -14.08 -0.16 25.60
CA ARG A 29 -13.47 0.91 24.78
C ARG A 29 -12.61 0.32 23.66
N VAL A 30 -11.82 -0.71 23.94
CA VAL A 30 -10.99 -1.38 22.93
C VAL A 30 -11.87 -2.03 21.85
N GLU A 31 -12.97 -2.68 22.24
CA GLU A 31 -13.94 -3.28 21.31
C GLU A 31 -14.65 -2.24 20.45
N LYS A 32 -15.00 -1.08 21.03
CA LYS A 32 -15.62 0.05 20.32
C LYS A 32 -14.63 0.86 19.46
N THR A 33 -13.33 0.57 19.55
CA THR A 33 -12.28 1.27 18.79
C THR A 33 -11.85 0.46 17.57
N ASP A 34 -12.30 0.85 16.38
CA ASP A 34 -11.79 0.31 15.13
C ASP A 34 -10.42 0.91 14.79
N TYR A 35 -9.37 0.19 15.15
CA TYR A 35 -7.98 0.55 14.83
C TYR A 35 -7.51 -0.02 13.48
N LYS A 36 -8.35 -0.77 12.77
CA LYS A 36 -8.03 -1.44 11.51
C LYS A 36 -9.07 -1.13 10.41
N PRO A 37 -9.42 0.15 10.17
CA PRO A 37 -10.40 0.47 9.15
C PRO A 37 -9.91 0.05 7.76
N PHE A 38 -10.87 -0.23 6.86
CA PHE A 38 -10.62 -0.91 5.59
C PHE A 38 -9.64 -0.17 4.66
N TYR A 39 -9.54 1.15 4.79
CA TYR A 39 -8.70 2.01 3.96
C TYR A 39 -7.24 2.13 4.45
N GLN A 40 -6.88 1.47 5.57
CA GLN A 40 -5.51 1.45 6.08
C GLN A 40 -4.71 0.21 5.69
N ARG A 41 -3.39 0.39 5.57
CA ARG A 41 -2.44 -0.71 5.38
C ARG A 41 -2.35 -1.65 6.59
N ASN A 42 -1.89 -2.88 6.37
CA ASN A 42 -1.65 -3.83 7.44
C ASN A 42 -0.52 -3.40 8.40
N TYR A 43 -0.35 -4.14 9.50
CA TYR A 43 0.76 -3.92 10.43
C TYR A 43 2.10 -4.29 9.77
N VAL A 44 3.06 -3.37 9.75
CA VAL A 44 4.33 -3.51 9.00
C VAL A 44 5.57 -3.33 9.86
N TRP A 45 5.45 -2.88 11.12
CA TRP A 45 6.61 -2.73 12.00
C TRP A 45 7.18 -4.11 12.36
N ASP A 46 8.49 -4.26 12.29
CA ASP A 46 9.17 -5.41 12.87
C ASP A 46 9.28 -5.26 14.40
N ASP A 47 9.72 -6.33 15.06
CA ASP A 47 9.87 -6.34 16.52
C ASP A 47 10.94 -5.34 17.00
N GLU A 48 11.95 -5.02 16.19
CA GLU A 48 12.98 -4.02 16.54
C GLU A 48 12.37 -2.61 16.58
N LYS A 49 11.61 -2.19 15.56
CA LYS A 49 10.92 -0.90 15.57
C LYS A 49 9.80 -0.85 16.62
N ALA A 50 9.08 -1.95 16.82
CA ALA A 50 8.09 -2.05 17.88
C ALA A 50 8.74 -1.87 19.26
N THR A 51 9.90 -2.48 19.48
CA THR A 51 10.68 -2.32 20.72
C THR A 51 11.11 -0.87 20.93
N TYR A 52 11.63 -0.21 19.89
CA TYR A 52 12.02 1.21 19.95
C TYR A 52 10.83 2.14 20.31
N PHE A 53 9.63 1.80 19.85
CA PHE A 53 8.42 2.52 20.22
C PHE A 53 8.02 2.28 21.68
N ILE A 54 8.08 1.03 22.17
CA ILE A 54 7.82 0.72 23.58
C ILE A 54 8.86 1.39 24.48
N GLU A 55 10.14 1.41 24.09
CA GLU A 55 11.18 2.18 24.79
C GLU A 55 10.79 3.66 24.90
N SER A 56 10.30 4.25 23.82
CA SER A 56 9.87 5.65 23.81
C SER A 56 8.72 5.93 24.79
N ILE A 57 7.80 4.96 24.95
CA ILE A 57 6.72 5.01 25.95
C ILE A 57 7.29 4.93 27.36
N LEU A 58 8.17 3.97 27.63
CA LEU A 58 8.79 3.79 28.95
C LEU A 58 9.58 5.03 29.37
N LEU A 59 10.37 5.62 28.46
CA LEU A 59 11.07 6.88 28.71
C LEU A 59 10.13 8.08 28.91
N GLY A 60 8.82 7.93 28.71
CA GLY A 60 7.87 9.03 28.78
C GLY A 60 8.09 10.09 27.70
N THR A 61 8.88 9.79 26.66
CA THR A 61 9.18 10.73 25.57
C THR A 61 7.92 11.11 24.80
N GLU A 62 8.01 12.23 24.09
CA GLU A 62 6.92 12.63 23.23
C GLU A 62 6.87 11.78 21.96
N ILE A 63 5.72 11.16 21.74
CA ILE A 63 5.43 10.42 20.52
C ILE A 63 4.41 11.21 19.69
N PRO A 64 4.36 11.02 18.36
CA PRO A 64 3.32 11.65 17.55
C PRO A 64 1.93 11.30 18.12
N PRO A 65 0.91 12.17 17.94
CA PRO A 65 -0.43 11.93 18.48
C PRO A 65 -1.18 10.83 17.71
N LEU A 66 -2.11 10.14 18.38
CA LEU A 66 -3.08 9.26 17.73
C LEU A 66 -4.22 10.12 17.16
N ILE A 67 -4.61 9.86 15.91
CA ILE A 67 -5.66 10.62 15.24
C ILE A 67 -6.93 9.78 15.23
N TYR A 68 -7.96 10.22 15.94
CA TYR A 68 -9.22 9.51 16.10
C TYR A 68 -10.34 10.23 15.34
N PHE A 69 -11.28 9.45 14.84
CA PHE A 69 -12.57 9.91 14.38
C PHE A 69 -13.64 9.30 15.24
N ARG A 70 -14.46 10.12 15.90
CA ARG A 70 -15.54 9.65 16.75
C ARG A 70 -16.88 9.81 16.05
N ASN A 71 -17.59 8.69 15.94
CA ASN A 71 -18.97 8.65 15.48
C ASN A 71 -19.84 7.97 16.55
N SER A 72 -20.65 8.77 17.25
CA SER A 72 -21.42 8.34 18.43
C SER A 72 -20.53 7.65 19.48
N ASP A 73 -20.71 6.33 19.62
CA ASP A 73 -20.02 5.45 20.56
C ASP A 73 -18.84 4.70 19.95
N LYS A 74 -18.66 4.76 18.62
CA LYS A 74 -17.55 4.12 17.92
C LYS A 74 -16.42 5.12 17.67
N VAL A 75 -15.20 4.64 17.85
CA VAL A 75 -13.99 5.41 17.57
C VAL A 75 -13.23 4.71 16.48
N GLU A 76 -12.78 5.44 15.48
CA GLU A 76 -11.96 4.92 14.40
C GLU A 76 -10.60 5.58 14.44
N VAL A 77 -9.52 4.79 14.47
CA VAL A 77 -8.16 5.35 14.44
C VAL A 77 -7.84 5.70 13.00
N ILE A 78 -7.80 6.97 12.61
CA ILE A 78 -7.42 7.42 11.26
C ILE A 78 -5.91 7.30 11.06
N ASP A 79 -5.10 7.80 11.99
CA ASP A 79 -3.64 7.68 11.94
C ASP A 79 -3.08 7.22 13.30
N GLY A 80 -2.06 6.37 13.23
CA GLY A 80 -1.46 5.76 14.42
C GLY A 80 -1.79 4.29 14.62
N ARG A 81 -2.42 3.60 13.66
CA ARG A 81 -2.67 2.15 13.73
C ARG A 81 -1.46 1.33 14.16
N GLN A 82 -0.27 1.61 13.60
CA GLN A 82 0.95 0.87 13.96
C GLN A 82 1.26 1.05 15.47
N ARG A 83 1.18 2.27 15.98
CA ARG A 83 1.41 2.62 17.40
C ARG A 83 0.36 1.97 18.31
N TYR A 84 -0.92 2.13 17.98
CA TYR A 84 -2.04 1.57 18.72
C TYR A 84 -1.96 0.03 18.79
N GLN A 85 -1.72 -0.61 17.65
CA GLN A 85 -1.58 -2.06 17.58
C GLN A 85 -0.32 -2.54 18.32
N THR A 86 0.83 -1.85 18.24
CA THR A 86 2.03 -2.24 19.01
C THR A 86 1.76 -2.25 20.52
N ILE A 87 1.02 -1.28 21.05
CA ILE A 87 0.65 -1.25 22.48
C ILE A 87 -0.20 -2.46 22.85
N LEU A 88 -1.26 -2.74 22.07
CA LEU A 88 -2.10 -3.93 22.28
C LEU A 88 -1.29 -5.24 22.23
N ARG A 89 -0.45 -5.38 21.20
CA ARG A 89 0.40 -6.57 21.03
C ARG A 89 1.35 -6.76 22.22
N PHE A 90 1.89 -5.68 22.76
CA PHE A 90 2.81 -5.75 23.90
C PHE A 90 2.08 -6.13 25.20
N ILE A 91 0.96 -5.49 25.51
CA ILE A 91 0.12 -5.79 26.68
C ILE A 91 -0.37 -7.25 26.64
N ASN A 92 -0.75 -7.73 25.45
CA ASN A 92 -1.19 -9.12 25.22
C ASN A 92 -0.05 -10.14 25.17
N ASN A 93 1.21 -9.72 25.38
CA ASN A 93 2.40 -10.58 25.35
C ASN A 93 2.63 -11.29 24.00
N GLU A 94 2.26 -10.65 22.89
CA GLU A 94 2.42 -11.21 21.53
C GLU A 94 3.86 -11.08 20.99
N PHE A 95 4.70 -10.25 21.60
CA PHE A 95 6.11 -10.13 21.25
C PHE A 95 6.98 -9.73 22.46
N LYS A 96 8.28 -10.05 22.35
CA LYS A 96 9.31 -9.72 23.35
C LYS A 96 10.15 -8.55 22.87
N LEU A 97 10.60 -7.71 23.79
CA LEU A 97 11.51 -6.60 23.47
C LEU A 97 12.85 -7.14 22.93
N LYS A 98 13.33 -6.60 21.81
CA LYS A 98 14.58 -7.01 21.18
C LYS A 98 15.72 -6.11 21.64
N LYS A 99 16.88 -6.69 21.99
CA LYS A 99 18.07 -5.92 22.40
C LYS A 99 18.47 -4.86 21.36
N ASN A 100 18.44 -5.21 20.06
CA ASN A 100 18.78 -4.26 18.98
C ASN A 100 17.77 -3.10 18.80
N GLY A 101 16.57 -3.22 19.36
CA GLY A 101 15.54 -2.18 19.30
C GLY A 101 15.56 -1.24 20.50
N LEU A 102 16.34 -1.55 21.53
CA LEU A 102 16.59 -0.69 22.69
C LEU A 102 17.84 0.13 22.39
N GLN A 103 17.73 1.45 22.49
CA GLN A 103 18.85 2.38 22.29
C GLN A 103 19.37 2.95 23.62
N LYS A 104 18.46 3.25 24.56
CA LYS A 104 18.78 3.83 25.88
C LYS A 104 18.51 2.88 27.04
N LEU A 105 17.56 1.95 26.87
CA LEU A 105 17.15 1.03 27.94
C LEU A 105 17.71 -0.39 27.77
N ASP A 106 18.74 -0.59 26.96
CA ASP A 106 19.32 -1.91 26.67
C ASP A 106 19.98 -2.56 27.91
N ASN A 107 20.43 -1.74 28.86
CA ASN A 107 21.11 -2.17 30.09
C ASN A 107 20.18 -2.29 31.33
N VAL A 108 18.89 -1.99 31.19
CA VAL A 108 17.90 -2.02 32.30
C VAL A 108 17.34 -3.43 32.53
N GLY A 109 17.82 -4.43 31.79
CA GLY A 109 17.36 -5.82 31.93
C GLY A 109 15.93 -6.05 31.43
N ILE A 110 15.41 -5.17 30.57
CA ILE A 110 14.10 -5.31 29.90
C ILE A 110 14.17 -6.06 28.56
N ALA A 111 15.39 -6.32 28.07
CA ALA A 111 15.61 -7.08 26.85
C ALA A 111 15.07 -8.51 26.96
N ASN A 112 14.44 -9.00 25.89
CA ASN A 112 13.81 -10.32 25.75
C ASN A 112 12.66 -10.62 26.73
N LYS A 113 12.12 -9.60 27.40
CA LYS A 113 10.95 -9.71 28.29
C LYS A 113 9.65 -9.36 27.55
N ASN A 114 8.55 -9.98 27.95
CA ASN A 114 7.19 -9.53 27.62
C ASN A 114 6.70 -8.55 28.68
N PHE A 115 5.53 -7.94 28.45
CA PHE A 115 4.90 -7.04 29.42
C PHE A 115 4.70 -7.68 30.80
N LYS A 116 4.20 -8.93 30.84
CA LYS A 116 4.00 -9.66 32.10
C LYS A 116 5.30 -9.97 32.87
N ASP A 117 6.44 -9.96 32.18
CA ASP A 117 7.75 -10.28 32.76
C ASP A 117 8.44 -9.02 33.34
N PHE A 118 7.81 -7.85 33.22
CA PHE A 118 8.28 -6.60 33.80
C PHE A 118 8.05 -6.57 35.32
N GLU A 119 8.92 -5.84 36.03
CA GLU A 119 8.69 -5.49 37.43
C GLU A 119 7.44 -4.60 37.55
N THR A 120 6.69 -4.72 38.65
CA THR A 120 5.42 -4.02 38.86
C THR A 120 5.55 -2.51 38.64
N HIS A 121 6.63 -1.91 39.15
CA HIS A 121 6.91 -0.48 38.95
C HIS A 121 7.00 -0.07 37.47
N LEU A 122 7.63 -0.90 36.61
CA LEU A 122 7.74 -0.61 35.18
C LEU A 122 6.42 -0.84 34.44
N GLN A 123 5.58 -1.77 34.92
CA GLN A 123 4.23 -1.97 34.39
C GLN A 123 3.34 -0.78 34.72
N ASP A 124 3.33 -0.35 35.98
CA ASP A 124 2.56 0.82 36.45
C ASP A 124 2.99 2.07 35.67
N LEU A 125 4.29 2.24 35.47
CA LEU A 125 4.81 3.37 34.70
C LEU A 125 4.40 3.35 33.22
N PHE A 126 4.39 2.17 32.60
CA PHE A 126 3.85 1.99 31.26
C PHE A 126 2.37 2.38 31.21
N TRP A 127 1.58 1.94 32.19
CA TRP A 127 0.14 2.26 32.30
C TRP A 127 -0.13 3.75 32.49
N ASP A 128 0.64 4.40 33.35
CA ASP A 128 0.53 5.82 33.69
C ASP A 128 0.96 6.76 32.57
N THR A 129 1.73 6.25 31.61
CA THR A 129 2.24 7.08 30.53
C THR A 129 1.10 7.64 29.67
N LYS A 130 1.08 8.95 29.51
CA LYS A 130 0.04 9.67 28.78
C LYS A 130 0.34 9.74 27.28
N LEU A 131 -0.66 9.50 26.45
CA LEU A 131 -0.64 9.66 24.99
C LEU A 131 -1.52 10.84 24.59
N ARG A 132 -1.08 11.59 23.58
CA ARG A 132 -1.90 12.64 22.96
C ARG A 132 -2.79 12.04 21.87
N ILE A 133 -4.04 12.48 21.88
CA ILE A 133 -5.08 12.09 20.94
C ILE A 133 -5.66 13.36 20.34
N ILE A 134 -5.85 13.37 19.03
CA ILE A 134 -6.60 14.41 18.33
C ILE A 134 -7.87 13.74 17.82
N GLU A 135 -9.00 14.10 18.41
CA GLU A 135 -10.31 13.53 18.09
C GLU A 135 -11.07 14.45 17.14
N PHE A 136 -11.45 13.93 15.99
CA PHE A 136 -12.34 14.56 15.01
C PHE A 136 -13.76 14.01 15.21
N SER A 137 -14.75 14.89 15.21
CA SER A 137 -16.17 14.52 15.27
C SER A 137 -17.02 15.52 14.50
N PHE A 138 -18.29 15.21 14.22
CA PHE A 138 -19.22 16.18 13.65
C PHE A 138 -19.96 16.96 14.75
N HIS A 139 -20.22 18.24 14.54
CA HIS A 139 -20.98 19.09 15.47
C HIS A 139 -22.44 18.64 15.63
N SER A 140 -23.03 18.08 14.57
CA SER A 140 -24.40 17.54 14.58
C SER A 140 -24.48 16.33 13.66
N GLN A 141 -24.93 15.20 14.19
CA GLN A 141 -25.02 13.91 13.47
C GLN A 141 -26.24 13.80 12.56
N SER A 142 -27.26 14.65 12.73
CA SER A 142 -28.54 14.52 12.02
C SER A 142 -28.50 14.93 10.54
N LEU A 143 -27.33 15.26 9.97
CA LEU A 143 -27.18 15.87 8.64
C LEU A 143 -25.99 15.32 7.83
N VAL A 144 -25.43 14.16 8.19
CA VAL A 144 -24.23 13.61 7.52
C VAL A 144 -24.48 12.15 7.15
N ASP A 145 -24.35 11.85 5.85
CA ASP A 145 -24.41 10.50 5.28
C ASP A 145 -23.09 9.73 5.49
N GLU A 146 -23.14 8.39 5.53
CA GLU A 146 -21.97 7.52 5.74
C GLU A 146 -20.90 7.70 4.66
N GLU A 147 -21.31 7.92 3.40
CA GLU A 147 -20.37 8.19 2.30
C GLU A 147 -19.57 9.47 2.54
N LEU A 148 -20.23 10.50 3.07
CA LEU A 148 -19.62 11.80 3.32
C LEU A 148 -18.62 11.72 4.48
N GLU A 149 -18.95 10.95 5.51
CA GLU A 149 -18.05 10.63 6.61
C GLU A 149 -16.79 9.91 6.12
N ASP A 150 -16.93 8.92 5.24
CA ASP A 150 -15.80 8.18 4.66
C ASP A 150 -14.88 9.13 3.88
N VAL A 151 -15.43 10.01 3.05
CA VAL A 151 -14.65 11.03 2.31
C VAL A 151 -13.85 11.94 3.26
N VAL A 152 -14.45 12.39 4.36
CA VAL A 152 -13.77 13.23 5.36
C VAL A 152 -12.63 12.47 6.03
N LYS A 153 -12.86 11.23 6.49
CA LYS A 153 -11.84 10.38 7.13
C LYS A 153 -10.62 10.17 6.22
N LYS A 154 -10.89 9.85 4.95
CA LYS A 154 -9.86 9.64 3.92
C LYS A 154 -9.04 10.90 3.66
N GLU A 155 -9.68 12.05 3.62
CA GLU A 155 -8.99 13.32 3.41
C GLU A 155 -8.12 13.70 4.62
N ILE A 156 -8.59 13.45 5.86
CA ILE A 156 -7.76 13.61 7.07
C ILE A 156 -6.55 12.66 6.99
N PHE A 157 -6.75 11.39 6.65
CA PHE A 157 -5.66 10.41 6.49
C PHE A 157 -4.61 10.89 5.48
N LYS A 158 -5.07 11.33 4.30
CA LYS A 158 -4.22 11.81 3.20
C LYS A 158 -3.38 13.01 3.64
N ARG A 159 -3.98 13.98 4.33
CA ARG A 159 -3.28 15.20 4.79
C ARG A 159 -2.20 14.91 5.83
N TYR A 160 -2.48 14.03 6.79
CA TYR A 160 -1.52 13.67 7.84
C TYR A 160 -0.34 12.82 7.29
N ASN A 161 -0.57 11.99 6.28
CA ASN A 161 0.47 11.13 5.70
C ASN A 161 1.27 11.78 4.56
N SER A 162 0.64 12.61 3.71
CA SER A 162 1.31 13.21 2.53
C SER A 162 2.24 14.37 2.87
N GLY A 163 1.99 15.09 3.97
CA GLY A 163 2.75 16.27 4.39
C GLY A 163 4.09 15.98 5.07
N ILE A 164 4.38 14.74 5.47
CA ILE A 164 5.58 14.39 6.24
C ILE A 164 6.59 13.66 5.36
N THR A 165 7.77 14.26 5.18
CA THR A 165 8.89 13.62 4.48
C THR A 165 9.82 12.94 5.50
N PRO A 166 10.07 11.63 5.45
CA PRO A 166 10.97 10.96 6.39
C PRO A 166 12.42 11.48 6.27
N LEU A 167 13.22 11.39 7.33
CA LEU A 167 14.65 11.67 7.25
C LEU A 167 15.38 10.61 6.43
N LYS A 168 16.37 11.03 5.65
CA LYS A 168 17.32 10.13 5.01
C LYS A 168 18.32 9.60 6.05
N PRO A 169 18.94 8.43 5.83
CA PRO A 169 19.96 7.91 6.75
C PRO A 169 21.11 8.90 7.02
N THR A 170 21.56 9.65 6.00
CA THR A 170 22.61 10.67 6.17
C THR A 170 22.14 11.85 7.03
N GLU A 171 20.85 12.23 6.95
CA GLU A 171 20.26 13.29 7.76
C GLU A 171 20.13 12.87 9.23
N ILE A 172 19.82 11.58 9.48
CA ILE A 172 19.82 11.01 10.84
C ILE A 172 21.25 11.02 11.40
N ASP A 173 22.23 10.51 10.64
CA ASP A 173 23.63 10.49 11.07
C ASP A 173 24.13 11.91 11.42
N ASN A 174 23.82 12.93 10.60
CA ASN A 174 24.24 14.29 10.90
C ASN A 174 23.67 14.85 12.20
N ALA A 175 22.48 14.39 12.58
CA ALA A 175 21.86 14.79 13.84
C ALA A 175 22.49 14.05 15.02
N VAL A 176 22.69 12.73 14.91
CA VAL A 176 23.35 11.91 15.95
C VAL A 176 24.75 12.43 16.24
N TYR A 177 25.57 12.64 15.21
CA TYR A 177 26.96 13.09 15.35
C TYR A 177 27.10 14.63 15.32
N PHE A 178 26.04 15.37 15.70
CA PHE A 178 26.08 16.83 15.71
C PHE A 178 27.02 17.37 16.79
N GLU A 179 26.96 16.79 17.99
CA GLU A 179 27.78 17.17 19.15
C GLU A 179 29.12 16.42 19.20
N ASP A 180 29.40 15.55 18.23
CA ASP A 180 30.67 14.81 18.13
C ASP A 180 31.81 15.73 17.69
N ASP A 181 32.81 15.90 18.56
CA ASP A 181 33.94 16.83 18.36
C ASP A 181 34.77 16.48 17.13
N LEU A 182 35.06 15.20 16.93
CA LEU A 182 35.84 14.70 15.78
C LEU A 182 35.11 14.97 14.46
N ASN A 183 33.83 14.61 14.36
CA ASN A 183 32.99 14.83 13.19
C ASN A 183 32.82 16.33 12.90
N SER A 184 32.65 17.15 13.95
CA SER A 184 32.60 18.61 13.85
C SER A 184 33.92 19.20 13.33
N PHE A 185 35.06 18.68 13.78
CA PHE A 185 36.39 19.09 13.31
C PHE A 185 36.58 18.79 11.81
N PHE A 186 36.30 17.55 11.38
CA PHE A 186 36.34 17.18 9.96
C PHE A 186 35.39 18.05 9.13
N LYS A 187 34.17 18.31 9.62
CA LYS A 187 33.20 19.17 8.93
C LYS A 187 33.72 20.60 8.74
N LYS A 188 34.34 21.20 9.75
CA LYS A 188 34.96 22.54 9.67
C LYS A 188 36.10 22.56 8.64
N LYS A 189 37.01 21.58 8.66
CA LYS A 189 38.12 21.47 7.71
C LYS A 189 37.63 21.30 6.26
N LEU A 190 36.67 20.41 6.03
CA LEU A 190 36.07 20.20 4.70
C LEU A 190 35.34 21.43 4.17
N THR A 191 34.74 22.24 5.05
CA THR A 191 34.01 23.45 4.64
C THR A 191 34.96 24.60 4.31
N ASN A 192 36.06 24.73 5.04
CA ASN A 192 37.04 25.80 4.85
C ASN A 192 38.04 25.51 3.72
N ASP A 193 38.41 24.25 3.52
CA ASP A 193 39.39 23.85 2.50
C ASP A 193 38.73 23.12 1.31
N ARG A 194 38.48 23.90 0.24
CA ARG A 194 37.90 23.38 -1.00
C ARG A 194 38.84 22.44 -1.76
N ILE A 195 40.16 22.55 -1.58
CA ILE A 195 41.14 21.69 -2.25
C ILE A 195 41.09 20.32 -1.60
N LEU A 196 41.12 20.28 -0.26
CA LEU A 196 40.98 19.05 0.51
C LEU A 196 39.67 18.31 0.18
N TYR A 197 38.54 19.05 0.13
CA TYR A 197 37.26 18.49 -0.27
C TYR A 197 37.32 17.82 -1.65
N ARG A 198 37.91 18.52 -2.64
CA ARG A 198 38.08 17.99 -3.99
C ARG A 198 38.98 16.77 -4.02
N ASN A 199 40.09 16.77 -3.28
CA ASN A 199 41.03 15.65 -3.22
C ASN A 199 40.35 14.40 -2.66
N ILE A 200 39.69 14.51 -1.50
CA ILE A 200 38.96 13.39 -0.88
C ILE A 200 37.84 12.91 -1.80
N SER A 201 37.06 13.83 -2.36
CA SER A 201 35.98 13.54 -3.31
C SER A 201 36.48 12.79 -4.54
N ASN A 202 37.61 13.23 -5.10
CA ASN A 202 38.20 12.65 -6.29
C ASN A 202 38.77 11.27 -5.98
N VAL A 203 39.50 11.10 -4.88
CA VAL A 203 40.10 9.82 -4.48
C VAL A 203 39.02 8.78 -4.17
N LEU A 204 37.97 9.15 -3.45
CA LEU A 204 36.91 8.22 -3.07
C LEU A 204 35.83 8.02 -4.16
N HIS A 205 35.95 8.71 -5.31
CA HIS A 205 35.11 8.55 -6.51
C HIS A 205 33.60 8.51 -6.24
N PHE A 206 33.05 9.51 -5.55
CA PHE A 206 31.61 9.59 -5.30
C PHE A 206 30.85 10.15 -6.52
N GLU A 207 29.78 9.48 -6.96
CA GLU A 207 28.92 9.93 -8.07
C GLU A 207 28.14 11.22 -7.76
N LYS A 208 27.81 11.45 -6.48
CA LYS A 208 27.21 12.68 -5.94
C LYS A 208 27.90 13.02 -4.63
N THR A 209 28.53 14.18 -4.54
CA THR A 209 29.36 14.57 -3.40
C THR A 209 28.64 15.61 -2.56
N SER A 210 28.56 15.34 -1.25
CA SER A 210 28.16 16.32 -0.25
C SER A 210 29.01 16.10 0.99
N ASN A 211 29.21 17.14 1.80
CA ASN A 211 29.94 17.03 3.06
C ASN A 211 29.40 15.88 3.92
N GLU A 212 28.09 15.68 3.94
CA GLU A 212 27.41 14.64 4.73
C GLU A 212 27.78 13.22 4.28
N ILE A 213 27.83 12.98 2.96
CA ILE A 213 28.21 11.67 2.39
C ILE A 213 29.68 11.38 2.71
N ILE A 214 30.54 12.40 2.59
CA ILE A 214 31.97 12.26 2.88
C ILE A 214 32.18 11.97 4.37
N LEU A 215 31.53 12.72 5.27
CA LEU A 215 31.62 12.50 6.72
C LEU A 215 31.16 11.09 7.11
N LYS A 216 30.04 10.61 6.55
CA LYS A 216 29.61 9.22 6.75
C LYS A 216 30.68 8.22 6.32
N LYS A 217 31.35 8.49 5.20
CA LYS A 217 32.44 7.63 4.72
C LYS A 217 33.67 7.70 5.61
N ILE A 218 34.04 8.89 6.10
CA ILE A 218 35.15 9.06 7.05
C ILE A 218 34.90 8.23 8.31
N ARG A 219 33.70 8.33 8.91
CA ARG A 219 33.34 7.50 10.09
C ARG A 219 33.48 6.01 9.81
N GLN A 220 33.02 5.53 8.65
CA GLN A 220 33.23 4.15 8.23
C GLN A 220 34.72 3.80 8.16
N LEU A 221 35.51 4.59 7.42
CA LEU A 221 36.93 4.31 7.15
C LEU A 221 37.78 4.30 8.43
N LEU A 222 37.47 5.18 9.40
CA LEU A 222 38.18 5.26 10.68
C LEU A 222 38.03 3.99 11.53
N VAL A 223 36.93 3.26 11.42
CA VAL A 223 36.67 2.06 12.26
C VAL A 223 36.73 0.75 11.50
N GLN A 224 36.72 0.79 10.16
CA GLN A 224 36.59 -0.41 9.35
C GLN A 224 37.70 -1.44 9.58
N HIS A 225 38.93 -0.99 9.85
CA HIS A 225 40.05 -1.89 10.15
C HIS A 225 39.91 -2.61 11.49
N LYS A 226 39.07 -2.12 12.41
CA LYS A 226 38.80 -2.76 13.71
C LYS A 226 37.76 -3.89 13.62
N ILE A 227 37.14 -4.09 12.46
CA ILE A 227 36.01 -5.02 12.26
C ILE A 227 36.38 -6.09 11.22
N PRO A 228 36.27 -7.39 11.54
CA PRO A 228 36.51 -8.44 10.57
C PRO A 228 35.60 -8.37 9.34
N ILE A 229 36.16 -8.51 8.14
CA ILE A 229 35.43 -8.31 6.89
C ILE A 229 34.26 -9.29 6.70
N LYS A 230 34.37 -10.55 7.15
CA LYS A 230 33.23 -11.50 7.12
C LYS A 230 32.03 -11.00 7.93
N TYR A 231 32.26 -10.37 9.07
CA TYR A 231 31.20 -9.83 9.91
C TYR A 231 30.68 -8.48 9.35
N TYR A 232 31.60 -7.64 8.87
CA TYR A 232 31.29 -6.40 8.17
C TYR A 232 30.37 -6.63 6.97
N ALA A 233 30.57 -7.71 6.20
CA ALA A 233 29.74 -8.04 5.05
C ALA A 233 28.25 -8.21 5.37
N VAL A 234 27.92 -8.58 6.62
CA VAL A 234 26.56 -8.94 7.06
C VAL A 234 25.87 -7.79 7.83
N LYS A 235 26.59 -7.03 8.67
CA LYS A 235 25.99 -6.04 9.60
C LYS A 235 26.68 -4.65 9.57
N LYS A 236 26.81 -4.03 8.40
CA LYS A 236 27.61 -2.80 8.19
C LYS A 236 27.26 -1.63 9.14
N ASP A 237 26.07 -1.05 9.04
CA ASP A 237 25.79 0.28 9.61
C ASP A 237 25.73 0.30 11.16
N THR A 238 25.14 -0.72 11.78
CA THR A 238 25.02 -0.78 13.25
C THR A 238 26.36 -1.01 13.95
N ILE A 239 27.25 -1.79 13.33
CA ILE A 239 28.57 -2.06 13.91
C ILE A 239 29.48 -0.85 13.76
N ILE A 240 29.48 -0.20 12.59
CA ILE A 240 30.28 1.01 12.37
C ILE A 240 29.97 2.04 13.46
N SER A 241 28.68 2.31 13.69
CA SER A 241 28.25 3.32 14.67
C SER A 241 28.73 2.94 16.08
N LYS A 242 28.51 1.69 16.50
CA LYS A 242 28.95 1.16 17.80
C LYS A 242 30.46 1.29 18.03
N PHE A 243 31.27 0.92 17.03
CA PHE A 243 32.74 1.02 17.13
C PHE A 243 33.24 2.47 17.07
N TYR A 244 32.54 3.33 16.34
CA TYR A 244 32.87 4.76 16.24
C TYR A 244 32.62 5.44 17.60
N GLU A 245 31.41 5.32 18.14
CA GLU A 245 31.04 5.89 19.45
C GLU A 245 31.98 5.42 20.55
N PHE A 246 32.29 4.12 20.63
CA PHE A 246 33.24 3.63 21.64
C PHE A 246 34.67 4.14 21.44
N SER A 247 35.16 4.19 20.19
CA SER A 247 36.54 4.61 19.93
C SER A 247 36.75 6.10 20.13
N PHE A 248 35.69 6.90 20.06
CA PHE A 248 35.78 8.33 19.78
C PHE A 248 34.87 9.22 20.64
N SER A 249 34.18 8.67 21.64
CA SER A 249 33.27 9.43 22.53
C SER A 249 33.99 10.39 23.48
N ASN A 250 35.20 10.07 23.92
CA ASN A 250 35.97 10.82 24.92
C ASN A 250 37.40 11.13 24.43
N ILE A 251 37.52 11.83 23.29
CA ILE A 251 38.81 12.21 22.71
C ILE A 251 39.16 13.65 23.09
N ASP A 252 40.43 13.95 23.33
CA ASP A 252 40.90 15.34 23.49
C ASP A 252 41.28 16.04 22.15
N GLU A 253 41.54 17.35 22.19
CA GLU A 253 41.88 18.11 20.98
C GLU A 253 43.18 17.64 20.29
N ILE A 254 44.12 17.06 21.05
CA ILE A 254 45.43 16.61 20.53
C ILE A 254 45.23 15.33 19.73
N GLU A 255 44.54 14.36 20.32
CA GLU A 255 44.18 13.09 19.69
C GLU A 255 43.32 13.32 18.43
N ILE A 256 42.39 14.29 18.44
CA ILE A 256 41.63 14.68 17.23
C ILE A 256 42.58 15.12 16.09
N GLN A 257 43.60 15.91 16.42
CA GLN A 257 44.56 16.42 15.44
C GLN A 257 45.48 15.30 14.92
N GLU A 258 45.86 14.34 15.76
CA GLU A 258 46.63 13.14 15.36
C GLU A 258 45.82 12.24 14.42
N ILE A 259 44.56 11.93 14.78
CA ILE A 259 43.65 11.13 13.95
C ILE A 259 43.44 11.82 12.59
N TYR A 260 43.25 13.13 12.59
CA TYR A 260 43.12 13.90 11.35
C TYR A 260 44.40 13.81 10.50
N SER A 261 45.58 13.96 11.11
CA SER A 261 46.85 13.92 10.39
C SER A 261 47.10 12.55 9.76
N SER A 262 46.91 11.47 10.52
CA SER A 262 46.97 10.08 10.02
C SER A 262 45.97 9.83 8.87
N PHE A 263 44.75 10.35 9.00
CA PHE A 263 43.74 10.26 7.94
C PHE A 263 44.21 10.94 6.64
N ILE A 264 44.77 12.15 6.74
CA ILE A 264 45.27 12.89 5.59
C ILE A 264 46.46 12.20 4.93
N GLU A 265 47.39 11.62 5.69
CA GLU A 265 48.51 10.85 5.14
C GLU A 265 48.02 9.68 4.27
N LYS A 266 47.02 8.93 4.73
CA LYS A 266 46.39 7.84 3.96
C LYS A 266 45.72 8.36 2.69
N ILE A 267 45.00 9.48 2.76
CA ILE A 267 44.37 10.10 1.57
C ILE A 267 45.43 10.55 0.55
N ASN A 268 46.56 11.09 1.01
CA ASN A 268 47.66 11.49 0.13
C ASN A 268 48.28 10.27 -0.58
N LEU A 269 48.46 9.14 0.12
CA LEU A 269 48.90 7.89 -0.50
C LEU A 269 47.91 7.36 -1.53
N LEU A 270 46.62 7.36 -1.23
CA LEU A 270 45.58 6.98 -2.20
C LEU A 270 45.56 7.90 -3.43
N THR A 271 45.86 9.18 -3.25
CA THR A 271 45.99 10.15 -4.36
C THR A 271 47.15 9.77 -5.27
N LYS A 272 48.32 9.41 -4.71
CA LYS A 272 49.47 8.92 -5.48
C LYS A 272 49.13 7.64 -6.26
N VAL A 273 48.49 6.67 -5.60
CA VAL A 273 48.04 5.43 -6.25
C VAL A 273 47.10 5.73 -7.41
N LYS A 274 46.13 6.64 -7.22
CA LYS A 274 45.17 7.02 -8.26
C LYS A 274 45.85 7.66 -9.48
N VAL A 275 46.80 8.58 -9.28
CA VAL A 275 47.53 9.23 -10.38
C VAL A 275 48.30 8.23 -11.24
N GLY A 276 48.73 7.10 -10.67
CA GLY A 276 49.40 6.04 -11.41
C GLY A 276 48.49 5.18 -12.30
N PHE A 277 47.15 5.35 -12.27
CA PHE A 277 46.24 4.67 -13.19
C PHE A 277 46.08 5.47 -14.50
N PRO A 278 46.17 4.83 -15.68
CA PRO A 278 45.95 5.50 -16.96
C PRO A 278 44.48 5.88 -17.17
N ASP A 279 44.23 7.03 -17.81
CA ASP A 279 42.87 7.54 -18.10
C ASP A 279 42.10 6.70 -19.14
N GLU A 280 42.81 5.94 -19.99
CA GLU A 280 42.22 5.12 -21.04
C GLU A 280 42.28 3.62 -20.69
N GLY A 281 41.12 3.04 -20.37
CA GLY A 281 40.90 1.59 -20.34
C GLY A 281 40.50 1.01 -18.99
N ILE A 282 40.96 1.57 -17.86
CA ILE A 282 40.58 1.10 -16.51
C ILE A 282 40.25 2.27 -15.60
N LEU A 283 38.97 2.40 -15.23
CA LEU A 283 38.51 3.41 -14.30
C LEU A 283 38.88 3.00 -12.86
N TYR A 284 39.87 3.67 -12.28
CA TYR A 284 40.03 3.71 -10.82
C TYR A 284 38.66 3.98 -10.19
N ASN A 285 38.31 3.21 -9.16
CA ASN A 285 36.97 3.24 -8.59
C ASN A 285 36.98 3.29 -7.06
N ARG A 286 35.84 3.63 -6.47
CA ARG A 286 35.70 3.80 -5.02
C ARG A 286 36.07 2.54 -4.22
N LEU A 287 35.84 1.35 -4.76
CA LEU A 287 36.06 0.09 -4.03
C LEU A 287 37.55 -0.16 -3.82
N ILE A 288 38.37 0.22 -4.80
CA ILE A 288 39.84 0.20 -4.70
C ILE A 288 40.26 1.13 -3.56
N SER A 289 39.78 2.38 -3.57
CA SER A 289 40.12 3.36 -2.53
C SER A 289 39.74 2.90 -1.13
N GLU A 290 38.58 2.25 -0.97
CA GLU A 290 38.10 1.72 0.31
C GLU A 290 38.95 0.55 0.82
N CYS A 291 39.35 -0.39 -0.06
CA CYS A 291 40.16 -1.54 0.33
C CYS A 291 41.59 -1.12 0.68
N LEU A 292 42.16 -0.17 -0.07
CA LEU A 292 43.48 0.36 0.20
C LEU A 292 43.53 1.17 1.50
N PHE A 293 42.51 2.00 1.77
CA PHE A 293 42.43 2.71 3.05
C PHE A 293 42.37 1.74 4.23
N TRP A 294 41.57 0.67 4.11
CA TRP A 294 41.49 -0.40 5.10
C TRP A 294 42.86 -1.06 5.33
N ALA A 295 43.57 -1.42 4.26
CA ALA A 295 44.89 -2.04 4.35
C ALA A 295 45.91 -1.10 5.00
N PHE A 296 45.97 0.17 4.60
CA PHE A 296 46.87 1.16 5.20
C PHE A 296 46.60 1.36 6.70
N SER A 297 45.34 1.33 7.11
CA SER A 297 44.98 1.43 8.53
C SER A 297 45.42 0.21 9.34
N ILE A 298 45.45 -0.98 8.74
CA ILE A 298 45.99 -2.18 9.39
C ILE A 298 47.51 -2.07 9.55
N LEU A 299 48.23 -1.64 8.50
CA LEU A 299 49.69 -1.48 8.56
C LEU A 299 50.10 -0.54 9.71
N GLU A 300 49.40 0.58 9.87
CA GLU A 300 49.65 1.53 10.95
C GLU A 300 49.33 0.92 12.32
N ASN A 301 48.24 0.15 12.44
CA ASN A 301 47.86 -0.51 13.70
C ASN A 301 48.85 -1.61 14.13
N GLU A 302 49.53 -2.25 13.19
CA GLU A 302 50.63 -3.20 13.43
C GLU A 302 51.98 -2.50 13.67
N GLY A 303 52.00 -1.16 13.76
CA GLY A 303 53.19 -0.37 14.08
C GLY A 303 54.10 -0.05 12.89
N LEU A 304 53.67 -0.29 11.65
CA LEU A 304 54.44 0.09 10.46
C LEU A 304 54.18 1.54 10.04
N SER A 305 55.26 2.27 9.79
CA SER A 305 55.17 3.61 9.22
C SER A 305 54.73 3.55 7.75
N LEU A 306 53.71 4.33 7.40
CA LEU A 306 53.21 4.45 6.03
C LEU A 306 54.24 5.03 5.04
N ASN A 307 55.32 5.66 5.54
CA ASN A 307 56.45 6.14 4.74
C ASN A 307 57.24 5.00 4.06
N LEU A 308 57.08 3.75 4.53
CA LEU A 308 57.69 2.56 3.91
C LEU A 308 57.07 2.22 2.55
N ILE A 309 55.90 2.78 2.22
CA ILE A 309 55.24 2.60 0.93
C ILE A 309 55.89 3.55 -0.09
N THR A 310 57.00 3.10 -0.69
CA THR A 310 57.73 3.83 -1.73
C THR A 310 56.98 3.82 -3.07
N GLU A 311 57.39 4.68 -4.01
CA GLU A 311 56.79 4.72 -5.36
C GLU A 311 56.90 3.38 -6.10
N ASP A 312 57.97 2.61 -5.87
CA ASP A 312 58.15 1.27 -6.43
C ASP A 312 57.05 0.31 -5.96
N ILE A 313 56.72 0.33 -4.66
CA ILE A 313 55.66 -0.50 -4.08
C ILE A 313 54.29 -0.07 -4.62
N ILE A 314 54.07 1.24 -4.82
CA ILE A 314 52.85 1.76 -5.43
C ILE A 314 52.69 1.24 -6.86
N ASN A 315 53.76 1.26 -7.67
CA ASN A 315 53.73 0.73 -9.04
C ASN A 315 53.44 -0.77 -9.08
N GLU A 316 54.05 -1.55 -8.18
CA GLU A 316 53.75 -2.98 -8.03
C GLU A 316 52.29 -3.23 -7.62
N LEU A 317 51.76 -2.43 -6.70
CA LEU A 317 50.37 -2.50 -6.25
C LEU A 317 49.39 -2.21 -7.38
N ILE A 318 49.65 -1.18 -8.20
CA ILE A 318 48.83 -0.82 -9.36
C ILE A 318 48.79 -1.98 -10.36
N LEU A 319 49.94 -2.55 -10.70
CA LEU A 319 50.02 -3.72 -11.59
C LEU A 319 49.28 -4.94 -11.03
N TYR A 320 49.31 -5.14 -9.70
CA TYR A 320 48.60 -6.23 -9.06
C TYR A 320 47.07 -6.03 -9.09
N ILE A 321 46.60 -4.81 -8.82
CA ILE A 321 45.18 -4.46 -8.93
C ILE A 321 44.70 -4.60 -10.38
N TYR A 322 45.51 -4.18 -11.35
CA TYR A 322 45.23 -4.32 -12.79
C TYR A 322 44.96 -5.78 -13.17
N LYS A 323 45.80 -6.71 -12.68
CA LYS A 323 45.63 -8.16 -12.92
C LYS A 323 44.37 -8.75 -12.28
N ASN A 324 43.81 -8.11 -11.25
CA ASN A 324 42.67 -8.59 -10.47
C ASN A 324 41.45 -7.68 -10.57
N ILE A 325 41.34 -6.90 -11.66
CA ILE A 325 40.33 -5.83 -11.78
C ILE A 325 38.88 -6.33 -11.69
N GLU A 326 38.62 -7.58 -12.12
CA GLU A 326 37.31 -8.25 -12.01
C GLU A 326 36.79 -8.26 -10.55
N SER A 327 37.69 -8.32 -9.57
CA SER A 327 37.29 -8.29 -8.15
C SER A 327 36.72 -6.93 -7.77
N PHE A 328 37.15 -5.83 -8.41
CA PHE A 328 36.78 -4.46 -8.06
C PHE A 328 35.62 -3.91 -8.88
N GLU A 329 34.88 -4.74 -9.60
CA GLU A 329 33.71 -4.28 -10.36
C GLU A 329 32.62 -3.67 -9.46
N MET A 330 31.98 -2.59 -9.92
CA MET A 330 30.88 -1.94 -9.19
C MET A 330 29.56 -2.71 -9.31
N ILE A 331 29.45 -3.66 -10.23
CA ILE A 331 28.25 -4.44 -10.46
C ILE A 331 28.11 -5.45 -9.32
N ARG A 332 26.97 -5.44 -8.62
CA ARG A 332 26.72 -6.35 -7.47
C ARG A 332 27.81 -6.28 -6.39
N SER A 333 28.52 -5.17 -6.31
CA SER A 333 29.61 -4.90 -5.36
C SER A 333 29.23 -5.00 -3.88
N SER A 334 27.93 -5.05 -3.59
CA SER A 334 27.35 -5.13 -2.24
C SER A 334 27.14 -6.56 -1.73
N PHE A 335 27.20 -7.57 -2.60
CA PHE A 335 27.04 -8.96 -2.21
C PHE A 335 28.24 -9.43 -1.35
N ALA A 336 27.98 -10.28 -0.35
CA ALA A 336 28.96 -10.62 0.67
C ALA A 336 30.19 -11.35 0.11
N LYS A 337 30.00 -12.21 -0.90
CA LYS A 337 31.07 -13.00 -1.51
C LYS A 337 32.05 -12.10 -2.29
N GLU A 338 31.51 -11.26 -3.16
CA GLU A 338 32.25 -10.29 -3.96
C GLU A 338 32.94 -9.26 -3.07
N LEU A 339 32.29 -8.85 -1.98
CA LEU A 339 32.90 -7.97 -0.99
C LEU A 339 34.10 -8.62 -0.33
N TYR A 340 33.96 -9.84 0.20
CA TYR A 340 35.05 -10.56 0.86
C TYR A 340 36.24 -10.79 -0.08
N ASN A 341 35.98 -11.24 -1.31
CA ASN A 341 37.00 -11.51 -2.32
C ASN A 341 37.93 -10.30 -2.57
N ARG A 342 37.39 -9.08 -2.59
CA ARG A 342 38.20 -7.86 -2.77
C ARG A 342 39.20 -7.62 -1.65
N TYR A 343 38.76 -7.78 -0.41
CA TYR A 343 39.63 -7.57 0.76
C TYR A 343 40.68 -8.68 0.84
N GLU A 344 40.34 -9.90 0.46
CA GLU A 344 41.26 -11.05 0.38
C GLU A 344 42.35 -10.87 -0.70
N VAL A 345 41.98 -10.33 -1.87
CA VAL A 345 42.96 -9.99 -2.92
C VAL A 345 43.97 -8.96 -2.42
N ILE A 346 43.50 -7.87 -1.79
CA ILE A 346 44.39 -6.83 -1.27
C ILE A 346 45.24 -7.33 -0.09
N SER A 347 44.67 -8.10 0.84
CA SER A 347 45.43 -8.64 1.96
C SER A 347 46.56 -9.56 1.51
N THR A 348 46.36 -10.32 0.43
CA THR A 348 47.39 -11.22 -0.12
C THR A 348 48.62 -10.44 -0.61
N PHE A 349 48.40 -9.26 -1.21
CA PHE A 349 49.49 -8.39 -1.64
C PHE A 349 50.29 -7.84 -0.45
N PHE A 350 49.60 -7.25 0.54
CA PHE A 350 50.27 -6.63 1.69
C PHE A 350 50.93 -7.66 2.62
N SER A 351 50.31 -8.83 2.82
CA SER A 351 50.89 -9.91 3.61
C SER A 351 52.22 -10.38 3.03
N LYS A 352 52.30 -10.56 1.70
CA LYS A 352 53.54 -10.96 1.01
C LYS A 352 54.64 -9.89 1.08
N LYS A 353 54.28 -8.61 1.16
CA LYS A 353 55.24 -7.49 1.11
C LYS A 353 55.77 -7.07 2.47
N PHE A 354 54.93 -7.12 3.51
CA PHE A 354 55.24 -6.59 4.83
C PHE A 354 55.26 -7.65 5.94
N ASP A 355 55.07 -8.92 5.59
CA ASP A 355 55.06 -10.06 6.52
C ASP A 355 54.05 -9.93 7.68
N ILE A 356 52.89 -9.35 7.37
CA ILE A 356 51.76 -9.19 8.31
C ILE A 356 50.70 -10.25 8.05
N ASP A 357 50.15 -10.81 9.13
CA ASP A 357 49.01 -11.73 9.07
C ASP A 357 47.67 -10.97 9.07
N PHE A 358 47.01 -10.94 7.91
CA PHE A 358 45.70 -10.31 7.75
C PHE A 358 44.52 -11.22 8.16
N THR A 359 44.76 -12.48 8.56
CA THR A 359 43.67 -13.43 8.85
C THR A 359 42.76 -12.95 9.98
N LEU A 360 43.31 -12.29 11.01
CA LEU A 360 42.58 -11.70 12.14
C LEU A 360 41.60 -10.60 11.70
N TYR A 361 41.89 -9.90 10.60
CA TYR A 361 41.07 -8.82 10.05
C TYR A 361 40.07 -9.30 8.98
N LEU A 362 40.23 -10.53 8.47
CA LEU A 362 39.33 -11.13 7.49
C LEU A 362 38.30 -12.05 8.14
N GLN A 363 38.71 -12.85 9.12
CA GLN A 363 37.92 -13.94 9.69
C GLN A 363 37.39 -13.65 11.09
N HIS A 364 36.40 -14.45 11.51
CA HIS A 364 35.90 -14.40 12.88
C HIS A 364 36.96 -14.92 13.86
N ASN A 365 37.47 -14.05 14.71
CA ASN A 365 38.37 -14.43 15.81
C ASN A 365 37.64 -14.33 17.18
N SER A 366 38.16 -15.06 18.16
CA SER A 366 37.68 -15.04 19.56
C SER A 366 37.87 -13.67 20.21
N GLU A 367 38.93 -12.96 19.83
CA GLU A 367 39.28 -11.62 20.32
C GLU A 367 38.25 -10.56 19.89
N PHE A 368 37.79 -10.55 18.64
CA PHE A 368 36.70 -9.69 18.21
C PHE A 368 35.39 -10.03 18.91
N LYS A 369 35.15 -11.31 19.22
CA LYS A 369 33.94 -11.72 19.95
C LYS A 369 33.95 -11.14 21.38
N LEU A 370 35.09 -11.20 22.06
CA LEU A 370 35.29 -10.59 23.38
C LEU A 370 35.18 -9.07 23.29
N ARG A 371 35.90 -8.42 22.37
CA ARG A 371 35.83 -6.97 22.17
C ARG A 371 34.41 -6.51 21.84
N ASN A 372 33.68 -7.22 20.98
CA ASN A 372 32.27 -6.90 20.67
C ASN A 372 31.32 -7.13 21.87
N GLN A 373 31.69 -8.00 22.81
CA GLN A 373 30.99 -8.20 24.08
C GLN A 373 31.35 -7.11 25.12
N GLU A 374 32.62 -6.68 25.20
CA GLU A 374 33.07 -5.55 26.03
C GLU A 374 32.53 -4.20 25.54
N LEU A 375 32.35 -4.06 24.23
CA LEU A 375 31.69 -2.92 23.59
C LEU A 375 30.19 -2.83 23.92
N THR A 376 29.61 -3.82 24.59
CA THR A 376 28.28 -3.69 25.19
C THR A 376 28.48 -3.08 26.57
N PRO A 377 27.89 -1.91 26.90
CA PRO A 377 28.30 -1.18 28.08
C PRO A 377 28.13 -2.03 29.35
N GLU A 378 29.23 -2.41 29.98
CA GLU A 378 29.23 -2.75 31.40
C GLU A 378 29.51 -1.45 32.15
N ASN A 379 28.48 -0.98 32.85
CA ASN A 379 28.58 0.02 33.92
C ASN A 379 29.04 1.43 33.52
N GLU A 380 28.21 2.15 32.77
CA GLU A 380 28.07 3.59 33.03
C GLU A 380 26.97 3.79 34.07
N GLU A 381 27.17 4.77 34.95
CA GLU A 381 26.32 5.07 36.11
C GLU A 381 24.85 4.95 35.75
N ARG A 382 24.08 4.24 36.59
CA ARG A 382 22.62 4.15 36.46
C ARG A 382 22.04 5.56 36.55
N VAL A 383 21.90 6.25 35.42
CA VAL A 383 20.98 7.37 35.31
C VAL A 383 19.65 6.81 35.78
N SER A 384 19.08 7.38 36.84
CA SER A 384 17.82 6.88 37.35
C SER A 384 16.80 6.96 36.23
N PHE A 385 16.01 5.90 36.05
CA PHE A 385 14.96 5.84 35.04
C PHE A 385 14.03 7.07 35.11
N ASP A 386 13.84 7.61 36.31
CA ASP A 386 13.02 8.81 36.57
C ASP A 386 13.64 10.10 36.02
N ASP A 387 14.96 10.19 35.91
CA ASP A 387 15.69 11.39 35.47
C ASP A 387 15.61 11.64 33.95
N LEU A 388 15.24 10.61 33.17
CA LEU A 388 15.09 10.67 31.72
C LEU A 388 13.67 11.04 31.27
N ARG A 389 12.71 11.09 32.20
CA ARG A 389 11.29 11.23 31.89
C ARG A 389 10.91 12.69 31.68
N ILE A 390 10.19 12.96 30.59
CA ILE A 390 9.71 14.29 30.24
C ILE A 390 8.33 14.54 30.86
N ASN A 391 8.17 15.65 31.56
CA ASN A 391 6.84 16.14 31.92
C ASN A 391 6.09 16.55 30.65
N LYS A 392 4.89 16.02 30.40
CA LYS A 392 4.09 16.29 29.17
C LYS A 392 3.18 17.51 29.38
N PRO A 393 3.54 18.72 28.90
CA PRO A 393 2.67 19.88 29.00
C PRO A 393 1.49 19.80 28.03
N GLU A 394 0.40 20.49 28.35
CA GLU A 394 -0.71 20.67 27.41
C GLU A 394 -0.24 21.46 26.18
N PRO A 395 -0.74 21.14 24.97
CA PRO A 395 -0.38 21.87 23.76
C PRO A 395 -0.90 23.31 23.85
N SER A 396 -0.02 24.28 23.58
CA SER A 396 -0.40 25.69 23.44
C SER A 396 -0.83 25.98 22.01
N SER A 397 -1.77 26.91 21.84
CA SER A 397 -2.18 27.41 20.52
C SER A 397 -1.52 28.75 20.25
N ILE A 398 -0.80 28.87 19.13
CA ILE A 398 -0.08 30.10 18.75
C ILE A 398 -0.45 30.46 17.31
N ALA A 399 -0.84 31.71 17.08
CA ALA A 399 -1.13 32.22 15.75
C ALA A 399 0.16 32.39 14.91
N ILE A 400 0.07 32.22 13.60
CA ILE A 400 1.24 32.34 12.70
C ILE A 400 1.93 33.70 12.82
N MET A 401 1.18 34.79 12.93
CA MET A 401 1.78 36.13 13.10
C MET A 401 2.52 36.28 14.43
N ASP A 402 2.11 35.59 15.50
CA ASP A 402 2.85 35.58 16.76
C ASP A 402 4.20 34.90 16.63
N ILE A 403 4.27 33.82 15.86
CA ILE A 403 5.54 33.15 15.54
C ILE A 403 6.46 34.11 14.79
N CYS A 404 5.95 34.79 13.76
CA CYS A 404 6.72 35.81 13.03
C CYS A 404 7.27 36.90 13.97
N ARG A 405 6.44 37.41 14.90
CA ARG A 405 6.87 38.39 15.92
C ARG A 405 7.95 37.84 16.85
N GLN A 406 7.85 36.58 17.27
CA GLN A 406 8.87 35.94 18.11
C GLN A 406 10.19 35.75 17.37
N MET A 407 10.14 35.49 16.07
CA MET A 407 11.32 35.39 15.21
C MET A 407 12.00 36.75 15.03
N GLU A 408 11.25 37.83 14.79
CA GLU A 408 11.79 39.20 14.75
C GLU A 408 12.52 39.57 16.04
N ARG A 409 12.03 39.08 17.19
CA ARG A 409 12.63 39.28 18.51
C ARG A 409 13.79 38.34 18.82
N HIS A 410 14.25 37.52 17.87
CA HIS A 410 15.34 36.56 18.04
C HIS A 410 15.10 35.51 19.14
N ARG A 411 13.82 35.18 19.42
CA ARG A 411 13.43 34.20 20.45
C ARG A 411 13.03 32.84 19.89
N PHE A 412 13.02 32.69 18.57
CA PHE A 412 12.52 31.49 17.90
C PHE A 412 13.44 31.07 16.75
N LEU A 413 14.06 29.89 16.89
CA LEU A 413 14.97 29.29 15.92
C LEU A 413 14.23 28.20 15.14
N ILE A 414 13.81 28.53 13.92
CA ILE A 414 13.12 27.57 13.03
C ILE A 414 14.03 26.43 12.61
N ARG A 415 15.30 26.73 12.39
CA ARG A 415 16.25 25.79 11.80
C ARG A 415 17.46 25.63 12.72
N PRO A 416 17.40 24.66 13.64
CA PRO A 416 18.58 24.18 14.34
C PRO A 416 19.60 23.58 13.36
N PRO A 417 20.89 23.61 13.69
CA PRO A 417 21.98 23.16 12.81
C PRO A 417 22.01 21.64 12.55
N TYR A 418 21.38 20.84 13.41
CA TYR A 418 21.22 19.39 13.23
C TYR A 418 20.03 19.02 12.31
N GLN A 419 19.17 19.98 11.96
CA GLN A 419 18.06 19.75 11.03
C GLN A 419 18.50 19.86 9.57
N ARG A 420 17.77 19.16 8.70
CA ARG A 420 18.01 19.16 7.26
C ARG A 420 17.60 20.48 6.59
N ASN A 421 18.07 20.63 5.34
CA ASN A 421 17.64 21.67 4.41
C ASN A 421 16.15 21.58 4.04
N GLU A 422 15.62 22.56 3.32
CA GLU A 422 14.26 22.52 2.78
C GLU A 422 14.16 21.45 1.69
N VAL A 423 13.23 20.49 1.83
CA VAL A 423 13.09 19.35 0.88
C VAL A 423 11.67 19.20 0.32
N ILE A 424 10.67 19.78 0.98
CA ILE A 424 9.27 19.64 0.57
C ILE A 424 9.06 20.20 -0.85
N ASN A 425 8.23 19.57 -1.69
CA ASN A 425 7.97 20.08 -3.04
C ASN A 425 6.81 21.11 -3.03
N LYS A 426 6.67 21.85 -4.13
CA LYS A 426 5.62 22.89 -4.27
C LYS A 426 4.19 22.34 -4.09
N LYS A 427 3.92 21.11 -4.56
CA LYS A 427 2.61 20.44 -4.42
C LYS A 427 2.26 20.20 -2.94
N LYS A 428 3.20 19.65 -2.16
CA LYS A 428 3.04 19.40 -0.72
C LYS A 428 2.95 20.70 0.09
N SER A 429 3.78 21.70 -0.22
CA SER A 429 3.65 23.02 0.40
C SER A 429 2.29 23.65 0.12
N SER A 430 1.76 23.51 -1.10
CA SER A 430 0.40 23.99 -1.45
C SER A 430 -0.70 23.27 -0.67
N ALA A 431 -0.57 21.96 -0.44
CA ALA A 431 -1.53 21.18 0.35
C ALA A 431 -1.59 21.61 1.83
N ILE A 432 -0.45 22.06 2.39
CA ILE A 432 -0.40 22.64 3.76
C ILE A 432 -1.19 23.95 3.80
N ILE A 433 -0.97 24.85 2.82
CA ILE A 433 -1.71 26.11 2.73
C ILE A 433 -3.21 25.87 2.50
N GLU A 434 -3.56 24.91 1.64
CA GLU A 434 -4.95 24.52 1.43
C GLU A 434 -5.60 24.00 2.73
N SER A 435 -4.88 23.22 3.53
CA SER A 435 -5.38 22.74 4.83
C SER A 435 -5.67 23.89 5.80
N ILE A 436 -4.80 24.91 5.82
CA ILE A 436 -5.00 26.14 6.60
C ILE A 436 -6.25 26.89 6.13
N LEU A 437 -6.42 27.05 4.82
CA LEU A 437 -7.58 27.75 4.24
C LEU A 437 -8.90 27.03 4.52
N LEU A 438 -8.88 25.70 4.61
CA LEU A 438 -10.03 24.86 4.95
C LEU A 438 -10.27 24.74 6.47
N GLY A 439 -9.45 25.40 7.31
CA GLY A 439 -9.60 25.35 8.77
C GLY A 439 -9.13 24.04 9.40
N ILE A 440 -8.40 23.20 8.67
CA ILE A 440 -7.98 21.87 9.14
C ILE A 440 -6.73 21.99 9.97
N LYS A 441 -6.82 21.60 11.23
CA LYS A 441 -5.68 21.60 12.16
C LYS A 441 -4.57 20.70 11.63
N LEU A 442 -3.40 21.33 11.46
CA LEU A 442 -2.16 20.64 11.13
C LEU A 442 -1.67 19.86 12.36
N PRO A 443 -0.80 18.86 12.17
CA PRO A 443 -0.15 18.19 13.30
C PRO A 443 0.53 19.20 14.23
N PRO A 444 0.79 18.87 15.51
CA PRO A 444 1.49 19.79 16.40
C PRO A 444 2.93 20.05 15.94
N ILE A 445 3.47 21.21 16.30
CA ILE A 445 4.86 21.61 16.13
C ILE A 445 5.56 21.39 17.47
N PHE A 446 6.64 20.62 17.47
CA PHE A 446 7.41 20.33 18.67
C PHE A 446 8.53 21.36 18.79
N VAL A 447 8.62 22.02 19.94
CA VAL A 447 9.60 23.06 20.22
C VAL A 447 10.29 22.75 21.53
N TYR A 448 11.60 22.96 21.56
CA TYR A 448 12.39 22.88 22.76
C TYR A 448 12.84 24.28 23.20
N LYS A 449 12.59 24.63 24.45
CA LYS A 449 12.98 25.91 25.01
C LYS A 449 14.26 25.74 25.82
N ARG A 450 15.36 26.27 25.27
CA ARG A 450 16.72 26.21 25.81
C ARG A 450 16.90 27.05 27.08
N LYS A 451 18.08 26.89 27.72
CA LYS A 451 18.48 27.66 28.93
C LYS A 451 18.45 29.19 28.70
N ASP A 452 18.76 29.63 27.49
CA ASP A 452 18.79 31.04 27.08
C ASP A 452 17.42 31.57 26.62
N GLU A 453 16.33 30.84 26.91
CA GLU A 453 14.95 31.18 26.57
C GLU A 453 14.65 31.22 25.06
N ILE A 454 15.59 30.78 24.21
CA ILE A 454 15.37 30.59 22.77
C ILE A 454 14.61 29.30 22.53
N SER A 455 13.55 29.39 21.74
CA SER A 455 12.70 28.27 21.33
C SER A 455 13.20 27.68 20.01
N GLU A 456 13.72 26.46 20.02
CA GLU A 456 14.18 25.75 18.83
C GLU A 456 13.14 24.74 18.34
N VAL A 457 12.89 24.69 17.04
CA VAL A 457 11.92 23.75 16.45
C VAL A 457 12.54 22.36 16.36
N LEU A 458 11.94 21.36 17.02
CA LEU A 458 12.33 19.95 16.90
C LEU A 458 11.61 19.27 15.73
N ASP A 459 10.30 19.43 15.60
CA ASP A 459 9.52 18.94 14.46
C ASP A 459 8.51 19.98 13.98
N GLY A 460 8.27 20.03 12.67
CA GLY A 460 7.40 21.02 12.03
C GLY A 460 8.12 22.09 11.22
N GLN A 461 9.46 22.05 11.15
CA GLN A 461 10.28 22.98 10.36
C GLN A 461 9.77 23.17 8.93
N GLN A 462 9.53 22.08 8.18
CA GLN A 462 9.10 22.15 6.77
C GLN A 462 7.68 22.73 6.61
N ARG A 463 6.84 22.60 7.64
CA ARG A 463 5.49 23.17 7.66
C ARG A 463 5.57 24.68 7.88
N LEU A 464 6.37 25.13 8.85
CA LEU A 464 6.64 26.55 9.08
C LEU A 464 7.30 27.21 7.86
N LEU A 465 8.31 26.58 7.26
CA LEU A 465 8.97 27.10 6.06
C LEU A 465 8.01 27.19 4.86
N SER A 466 7.08 26.25 4.70
CA SER A 466 6.06 26.33 3.64
C SER A 466 5.10 27.50 3.84
N ILE A 467 4.71 27.76 5.09
CA ILE A 467 3.84 28.89 5.47
C ILE A 467 4.56 30.21 5.23
N LEU A 468 5.77 30.36 5.78
CA LEU A 468 6.58 31.57 5.64
C LEU A 468 6.95 31.83 4.18
N GLY A 469 7.33 30.79 3.45
CA GLY A 469 7.63 30.87 2.02
C GLY A 469 6.43 31.29 1.19
N PHE A 470 5.20 30.92 1.57
CA PHE A 470 4.00 31.39 0.87
C PHE A 470 3.69 32.87 1.18
N ILE A 471 3.77 33.28 2.46
CA ILE A 471 3.51 34.65 2.90
C ILE A 471 4.62 35.61 2.45
N GLY A 472 5.83 35.11 2.22
CA GLY A 472 7.00 35.90 1.85
C GLY A 472 7.77 36.48 3.03
N GLN A 473 7.62 35.88 4.22
CA GLN A 473 8.28 36.35 5.44
C GLN A 473 9.68 35.76 5.60
N PRO A 474 10.67 36.56 6.01
CA PRO A 474 12.01 36.06 6.30
C PRO A 474 12.08 35.31 7.64
N TYR A 475 13.12 34.51 7.82
CA TYR A 475 13.47 33.87 9.09
C TYR A 475 14.97 34.01 9.38
N LEU A 476 15.35 33.90 10.65
CA LEU A 476 16.75 33.90 11.07
C LEU A 476 17.33 32.48 11.00
N ASP A 477 18.51 32.35 10.39
CA ASP A 477 19.27 31.10 10.38
C ASP A 477 20.12 30.92 11.65
N GLU A 478 20.76 29.75 11.78
CA GLU A 478 21.65 29.38 12.88
C GLU A 478 22.83 30.35 13.13
N ASN A 479 23.15 31.23 12.16
CA ASN A 479 24.19 32.25 12.27
C ASN A 479 23.62 33.66 12.45
N ASN A 480 22.35 33.79 12.86
CA ASN A 480 21.61 35.05 12.96
C ASN A 480 21.53 35.83 11.65
N LYS A 481 21.64 35.16 10.48
CA LYS A 481 21.46 35.80 9.19
C LYS A 481 20.02 35.67 8.72
N VAL A 482 19.48 36.77 8.20
CA VAL A 482 18.15 36.79 7.59
C VAL A 482 18.18 35.96 6.30
N ARG A 483 17.36 34.91 6.24
CA ARG A 483 17.14 34.07 5.07
C ARG A 483 15.67 34.01 4.70
N TYR A 484 15.43 33.61 3.45
CA TYR A 484 14.10 33.28 2.94
C TYR A 484 14.03 31.79 2.64
N SER A 485 12.81 31.25 2.61
CA SER A 485 12.57 29.90 2.11
C SER A 485 13.06 29.80 0.65
N ASP A 486 13.54 28.62 0.26
CA ASP A 486 13.94 28.34 -1.11
C ASP A 486 12.78 28.53 -2.11
N LYS A 487 11.53 28.55 -1.59
CA LYS A 487 10.30 28.77 -2.36
C LYS A 487 9.61 30.08 -2.03
N ASN A 488 10.38 31.14 -1.78
CA ASN A 488 9.82 32.44 -1.45
C ASN A 488 8.77 32.91 -2.48
N THR A 489 7.56 33.23 -2.02
CA THR A 489 6.40 33.70 -2.81
C THR A 489 5.92 32.74 -3.91
N PHE A 490 5.96 31.43 -3.65
CA PHE A 490 5.48 30.43 -4.59
C PHE A 490 3.96 30.52 -4.85
N SER A 491 3.52 30.16 -6.06
CA SER A 491 2.09 30.05 -6.39
C SER A 491 1.48 28.71 -5.98
N LEU A 492 0.21 28.68 -5.61
CA LEU A 492 -0.47 27.43 -5.22
C LEU A 492 -0.58 26.43 -6.39
N TYR A 493 -0.33 25.16 -6.13
CA TYR A 493 -0.49 24.06 -7.10
C TYR A 493 -1.59 23.09 -6.65
N LEU A 494 -2.84 23.42 -7.00
CA LEU A 494 -4.08 22.81 -6.50
C LEU A 494 -4.98 22.19 -7.61
N LYS A 495 -4.38 21.64 -8.70
CA LYS A 495 -5.15 21.29 -9.93
C LYS A 495 -6.27 20.26 -9.71
N ASN A 496 -6.06 19.31 -8.79
CA ASN A 496 -7.00 18.23 -8.45
C ASN A 496 -7.29 18.21 -6.93
N SER A 497 -7.40 19.38 -6.31
CA SER A 497 -7.66 19.50 -4.87
C SER A 497 -8.97 20.25 -4.61
N ILE A 498 -9.37 20.31 -3.33
CA ILE A 498 -10.67 20.87 -2.93
C ILE A 498 -10.78 22.36 -3.32
N LEU A 499 -9.68 23.13 -3.23
CA LEU A 499 -9.61 24.54 -3.61
C LEU A 499 -8.95 24.73 -4.99
N SER A 500 -9.42 24.02 -6.01
CA SER A 500 -8.89 24.09 -7.37
C SER A 500 -8.97 25.49 -8.01
N ASN A 501 -9.95 26.29 -7.59
CA ASN A 501 -10.12 27.70 -7.97
C ASN A 501 -8.97 28.62 -7.52
N LEU A 502 -8.15 28.21 -6.55
CA LEU A 502 -6.97 28.96 -6.09
C LEU A 502 -5.67 28.48 -6.77
N HIS A 503 -5.75 27.54 -7.71
CA HIS A 503 -4.60 27.09 -8.48
C HIS A 503 -3.91 28.27 -9.19
N GLY A 504 -2.58 28.34 -9.08
CA GLY A 504 -1.75 29.37 -9.69
C GLY A 504 -1.69 30.71 -8.94
N LYS A 505 -2.54 30.93 -7.92
CA LYS A 505 -2.54 32.17 -7.15
C LYS A 505 -1.36 32.26 -6.18
N LYS A 506 -0.79 33.46 -6.05
CA LYS A 506 0.16 33.83 -4.98
C LYS A 506 -0.58 34.42 -3.78
N PHE A 507 0.11 34.52 -2.65
CA PHE A 507 -0.44 35.14 -1.43
C PHE A 507 -1.08 36.51 -1.71
N GLU A 508 -0.43 37.37 -2.49
CA GLU A 508 -0.96 38.71 -2.79
C GLU A 508 -2.26 38.72 -3.60
N GLN A 509 -2.52 37.66 -4.36
CA GLN A 509 -3.69 37.50 -5.22
C GLN A 509 -4.89 36.85 -4.49
N LEU A 510 -4.73 36.53 -3.21
CA LEU A 510 -5.83 36.04 -2.36
C LEU A 510 -6.70 37.21 -1.88
N ASN A 511 -7.96 36.93 -1.57
CA ASN A 511 -8.85 37.93 -0.98
C ASN A 511 -8.47 38.21 0.50
N LEU A 512 -9.00 39.29 1.08
CA LEU A 512 -8.67 39.70 2.44
C LEU A 512 -8.98 38.61 3.48
N ASP A 513 -10.15 37.98 3.40
CA ASP A 513 -10.55 36.89 4.30
C ASP A 513 -9.60 35.70 4.26
N GLN A 514 -9.14 35.28 3.07
CA GLN A 514 -8.18 34.19 2.92
C GLN A 514 -6.81 34.58 3.49
N LYS A 515 -6.36 35.82 3.27
CA LYS A 515 -5.11 36.33 3.84
C LYS A 515 -5.17 36.34 5.37
N GLU A 516 -6.28 36.79 5.95
CA GLU A 516 -6.49 36.82 7.40
C GLU A 516 -6.60 35.41 7.99
N LYS A 517 -7.34 34.50 7.34
CA LYS A 517 -7.38 33.08 7.73
C LYS A 517 -5.99 32.48 7.82
N ILE A 518 -5.10 32.76 6.85
CA ILE A 518 -3.72 32.26 6.88
C ILE A 518 -2.92 32.94 8.00
N LYS A 519 -2.99 34.26 8.16
CA LYS A 519 -2.19 34.99 9.17
C LYS A 519 -2.57 34.63 10.61
N ASN A 520 -3.87 34.46 10.86
CA ASN A 520 -4.43 34.21 12.18
C ASN A 520 -4.69 32.72 12.44
N PHE A 521 -4.19 31.83 11.56
CA PHE A 521 -4.37 30.40 11.80
C PHE A 521 -3.58 29.95 13.02
N ASP A 522 -4.30 29.29 13.90
CA ASP A 522 -3.80 28.74 15.16
C ASP A 522 -3.09 27.40 14.95
N LEU A 523 -1.78 27.39 15.18
CA LEU A 523 -0.92 26.21 15.19
C LEU A 523 -0.77 25.67 16.62
N TRP A 524 -0.82 24.35 16.78
CA TRP A 524 -0.55 23.71 18.06
C TRP A 524 0.95 23.53 18.28
N PHE A 525 1.42 23.98 19.44
CA PHE A 525 2.80 23.88 19.90
C PHE A 525 2.89 22.98 21.12
N ILE A 526 3.86 22.08 21.09
CA ILE A 526 4.27 21.29 22.25
C ILE A 526 5.63 21.83 22.65
N GLU A 527 5.65 22.68 23.69
CA GLU A 527 6.87 23.30 24.21
C GLU A 527 7.45 22.44 25.32
N ILE A 528 8.64 21.89 25.10
CA ILE A 528 9.42 21.19 26.13
C ILE A 528 10.42 22.18 26.71
N SER A 529 10.30 22.50 27.99
CA SER A 529 11.20 23.45 28.65
C SER A 529 12.37 22.74 29.33
N TYR A 530 13.58 23.24 29.11
CA TYR A 530 14.78 22.82 29.85
C TYR A 530 14.61 22.95 31.37
N LYS A 531 13.90 23.98 31.85
CA LYS A 531 13.71 24.22 33.30
C LYS A 531 13.06 23.05 34.02
N ASN A 532 12.18 22.33 33.31
CA ASN A 532 11.44 21.20 33.86
C ASN A 532 12.08 19.85 33.51
N ASN A 533 13.08 19.83 32.61
CA ASN A 533 13.69 18.62 32.07
C ASN A 533 15.19 18.86 31.82
N VAL A 534 16.00 18.82 32.89
CA VAL A 534 17.43 19.20 32.86
C VAL A 534 18.28 18.24 32.01
N ASN A 535 17.93 16.95 32.00
CA ASN A 535 18.65 15.89 31.27
C ASN A 535 18.02 15.58 29.90
N PHE A 536 17.12 16.44 29.41
CA PHE A 536 16.44 16.20 28.13
C PHE A 536 17.35 16.49 26.94
N GLU A 537 17.48 15.50 26.06
CA GLU A 537 18.25 15.60 24.81
C GLU A 537 17.31 15.93 23.62
N PRO A 538 17.39 17.14 23.04
CA PRO A 538 16.52 17.55 21.94
C PRO A 538 16.73 16.73 20.65
N ILE A 539 17.97 16.29 20.41
CA ILE A 539 18.35 15.52 19.22
C ILE A 539 17.71 14.13 19.22
N ASP A 540 17.67 13.44 20.37
CA ASP A 540 17.03 12.13 20.50
C ASP A 540 15.53 12.22 20.19
N LEU A 541 14.84 13.23 20.72
CA LEU A 541 13.41 13.44 20.40
C LEU A 541 13.21 13.79 18.92
N PHE A 542 14.07 14.64 18.34
CA PHE A 542 14.03 14.95 16.91
C PHE A 542 14.10 13.68 16.06
N ILE A 543 15.02 12.77 16.37
CA ILE A 543 15.17 11.48 15.67
C ILE A 543 13.95 10.60 15.92
N ARG A 544 13.46 10.46 17.16
CA ARG A 544 12.27 9.65 17.49
C ARG A 544 11.02 10.10 16.71
N LEU A 545 10.81 11.40 16.58
CA LEU A 545 9.67 11.98 15.85
C LEU A 545 9.78 11.81 14.32
N ASN A 546 10.99 11.94 13.77
CA ASN A 546 11.21 12.01 12.32
C ASN A 546 11.71 10.69 11.68
N ASN A 547 12.14 9.72 12.48
CA ASN A 547 12.57 8.40 12.01
C ASN A 547 11.37 7.50 11.68
N LYS A 548 10.96 7.53 10.42
CA LYS A 548 9.90 6.69 9.84
C LYS A 548 10.49 5.64 8.87
N PRO A 549 10.96 4.48 9.37
CA PRO A 549 11.55 3.43 8.53
C PRO A 549 10.53 2.73 7.60
N TYR A 550 9.24 2.89 7.86
CA TYR A 550 8.14 2.31 7.06
C TYR A 550 7.25 3.42 6.47
N PRO A 551 7.76 4.35 5.64
CA PRO A 551 6.93 5.39 5.06
C PRO A 551 5.95 4.77 4.05
N ILE A 552 4.74 5.33 3.99
CA ILE A 552 3.78 5.00 2.93
C ILE A 552 4.20 5.81 1.69
N LYS A 553 4.43 5.12 0.57
CA LYS A 553 4.77 5.77 -0.69
C LYS A 553 3.48 6.23 -1.38
N GLU A 554 3.52 7.37 -2.06
CA GLU A 554 2.33 7.95 -2.70
C GLU A 554 1.82 7.13 -3.90
N ASP A 555 2.70 6.36 -4.52
CA ASP A 555 2.50 5.56 -5.73
C ASP A 555 2.34 4.06 -5.43
N THR A 556 1.79 3.71 -4.27
CA THR A 556 1.51 2.34 -3.86
C THR A 556 0.07 2.15 -3.40
N PHE A 557 -0.41 0.90 -3.48
CA PHE A 557 -1.71 0.48 -3.03
C PHE A 557 -1.97 0.79 -1.55
N GLU A 558 -0.92 0.79 -0.71
CA GLU A 558 -1.02 1.24 0.68
C GLU A 558 -1.59 2.67 0.79
N MET A 559 -1.24 3.56 -0.14
CA MET A 559 -1.79 4.92 -0.21
C MET A 559 -3.07 4.98 -1.06
N TRP A 560 -3.14 4.30 -2.20
CA TRP A 560 -4.35 4.32 -3.04
C TRP A 560 -5.59 3.83 -2.28
N ASN A 561 -5.45 2.78 -1.47
CA ASN A 561 -6.49 2.26 -0.59
C ASN A 561 -7.12 3.33 0.32
N SER A 562 -6.39 4.43 0.58
CA SER A 562 -6.86 5.52 1.43
C SER A 562 -7.69 6.59 0.75
N TYR A 563 -7.46 6.94 -0.51
CA TYR A 563 -8.12 8.10 -1.13
C TYR A 563 -8.78 7.82 -2.48
N VAL A 564 -8.47 6.69 -3.12
CA VAL A 564 -9.09 6.29 -4.38
C VAL A 564 -10.56 5.89 -4.11
N PRO A 565 -11.48 6.09 -5.08
CA PRO A 565 -12.88 5.69 -4.95
C PRO A 565 -13.04 4.26 -4.44
N ARG A 566 -14.01 4.06 -3.54
CA ARG A 566 -14.23 2.79 -2.83
C ARG A 566 -14.42 1.65 -3.82
N ASP A 567 -15.17 1.86 -4.90
CA ASP A 567 -15.52 0.83 -5.89
C ASP A 567 -14.30 0.30 -6.64
N VAL A 568 -13.33 1.17 -6.94
CA VAL A 568 -12.06 0.76 -7.57
C VAL A 568 -11.26 -0.11 -6.62
N ILE A 569 -11.17 0.29 -5.35
CA ILE A 569 -10.40 -0.42 -4.31
C ILE A 569 -11.04 -1.76 -3.95
N THR A 570 -12.36 -1.81 -3.77
CA THR A 570 -13.09 -3.06 -3.51
C THR A 570 -12.99 -4.02 -4.68
N THR A 571 -13.07 -3.52 -5.92
CA THR A 571 -12.83 -4.31 -7.13
C THR A 571 -11.44 -4.94 -7.12
N ILE A 572 -10.37 -4.16 -6.93
CA ILE A 572 -8.99 -4.70 -6.92
C ILE A 572 -8.80 -5.73 -5.78
N LYS A 573 -9.33 -5.44 -4.58
CA LYS A 573 -9.27 -6.38 -3.45
C LYS A 573 -10.05 -7.66 -3.72
N SER A 574 -11.20 -7.57 -4.38
CA SER A 574 -12.00 -8.72 -4.81
C SER A 574 -11.21 -9.58 -5.81
N ILE A 575 -10.62 -8.99 -6.86
CA ILE A 575 -9.76 -9.71 -7.81
C ILE A 575 -8.62 -10.42 -7.08
N TYR A 576 -7.96 -9.74 -6.15
CA TYR A 576 -6.89 -10.33 -5.36
C TYR A 576 -7.40 -11.50 -4.51
N SER A 577 -8.50 -11.32 -3.78
CA SER A 577 -9.09 -12.36 -2.93
C SER A 577 -9.47 -13.62 -3.70
N ASN A 578 -9.98 -13.47 -4.92
CA ASN A 578 -10.37 -14.59 -5.80
C ASN A 578 -9.16 -15.38 -6.33
N ASN A 579 -7.95 -14.79 -6.32
CA ASN A 579 -6.76 -15.33 -6.99
C ASN A 579 -5.53 -15.44 -6.08
N SER A 580 -5.65 -15.07 -4.80
CA SER A 580 -4.51 -14.93 -3.88
C SER A 580 -3.77 -16.23 -3.58
N GLU A 581 -4.39 -17.38 -3.80
CA GLU A 581 -3.79 -18.69 -3.52
C GLU A 581 -2.67 -19.07 -4.49
N TRP A 582 -2.70 -18.55 -5.72
CA TRP A 582 -1.74 -18.91 -6.76
C TRP A 582 -1.14 -17.74 -7.53
N PHE A 583 -1.81 -16.59 -7.62
CA PHE A 583 -1.30 -15.39 -8.30
C PHE A 583 -0.85 -14.34 -7.28
N TYR A 584 0.40 -14.46 -6.83
CA TYR A 584 1.03 -13.60 -5.82
C TYR A 584 2.54 -13.44 -6.05
N ILE A 585 3.15 -12.37 -5.53
CA ILE A 585 4.62 -12.22 -5.42
C ILE A 585 5.16 -13.00 -4.23
N ARG A 586 4.55 -12.74 -3.07
CA ARG A 586 4.90 -13.31 -1.77
C ARG A 586 3.63 -13.66 -1.02
N LYS A 587 3.61 -14.83 -0.40
CA LYS A 587 2.56 -15.19 0.56
C LYS A 587 2.68 -14.29 1.80
N ASN A 588 1.55 -13.84 2.33
CA ASN A 588 1.44 -13.07 3.59
C ASN A 588 2.27 -11.78 3.61
N ASN A 589 2.01 -10.89 2.65
CA ASN A 589 2.71 -9.60 2.59
C ASN A 589 1.95 -8.50 3.34
N SER A 590 2.58 -7.91 4.35
CA SER A 590 1.99 -6.81 5.12
C SER A 590 1.92 -5.48 4.35
N ARG A 591 2.74 -5.28 3.30
CA ARG A 591 2.79 -4.03 2.52
C ARG A 591 1.90 -4.01 1.28
N MET A 592 0.94 -4.92 1.18
CA MET A 592 0.00 -4.99 0.05
C MET A 592 0.71 -5.01 -1.33
N GLU A 593 1.90 -5.64 -1.42
CA GLU A 593 2.66 -5.67 -2.68
C GLU A 593 1.96 -6.52 -3.75
N ASN A 594 1.09 -7.45 -3.35
CA ASN A 594 0.33 -8.26 -4.28
C ASN A 594 -0.72 -7.37 -4.98
N GLU A 595 -1.53 -6.66 -4.20
CA GLU A 595 -2.55 -5.71 -4.68
C GLU A 595 -1.94 -4.61 -5.58
N ASN A 596 -0.70 -4.20 -5.30
CA ASN A 596 0.06 -3.32 -6.19
C ASN A 596 0.25 -3.90 -7.60
N ILE A 597 0.54 -5.21 -7.73
CA ILE A 597 0.63 -5.86 -9.05
C ILE A 597 -0.72 -5.91 -9.72
N TYR A 598 -1.78 -6.31 -9.01
CA TYR A 598 -3.12 -6.35 -9.59
C TYR A 598 -3.52 -4.99 -10.14
N THR A 599 -3.27 -3.92 -9.36
CA THR A 599 -3.52 -2.54 -9.80
C THR A 599 -2.69 -2.17 -11.03
N ALA A 600 -1.41 -2.51 -11.04
CA ALA A 600 -0.51 -2.24 -12.15
C ALA A 600 -0.90 -2.98 -13.43
N LEU A 601 -1.30 -4.25 -13.34
CA LEU A 601 -1.75 -5.05 -14.48
C LEU A 601 -3.13 -4.61 -14.97
N ALA A 602 -4.05 -4.28 -14.06
CA ALA A 602 -5.34 -3.67 -14.42
C ALA A 602 -5.14 -2.32 -15.14
N TYR A 603 -4.17 -1.52 -14.73
CA TYR A 603 -3.78 -0.30 -15.45
C TYR A 603 -3.26 -0.60 -16.87
N LEU A 604 -2.39 -1.61 -17.02
CA LEU A 604 -1.93 -2.02 -18.35
C LEU A 604 -3.10 -2.49 -19.22
N GLN A 605 -4.03 -3.25 -18.66
CA GLN A 605 -5.27 -3.66 -19.33
C GLN A 605 -6.11 -2.44 -19.75
N TYR A 606 -6.25 -1.44 -18.88
CA TYR A 606 -6.92 -0.18 -19.16
C TYR A 606 -6.28 0.55 -20.35
N THR A 607 -4.94 0.62 -20.41
CA THR A 607 -4.27 1.28 -21.55
C THR A 607 -4.55 0.57 -22.88
N TRP A 608 -4.65 -0.75 -22.88
CA TRP A 608 -4.96 -1.56 -24.06
C TRP A 608 -6.42 -1.39 -24.50
N ILE A 609 -7.37 -1.45 -23.57
CA ILE A 609 -8.80 -1.26 -23.84
C ILE A 609 -9.06 0.17 -24.35
N ARG A 610 -8.46 1.18 -23.71
CA ARG A 610 -8.59 2.59 -24.12
C ARG A 610 -8.04 2.86 -25.52
N ALA A 611 -7.07 2.07 -25.96
CA ALA A 611 -6.55 2.13 -27.33
C ALA A 611 -7.43 1.42 -28.36
N ASN A 612 -8.61 0.92 -27.97
CA ASN A 612 -9.52 0.09 -28.78
C ASN A 612 -8.91 -1.26 -29.20
N LYS A 613 -8.11 -1.88 -28.33
CA LYS A 613 -7.52 -3.23 -28.52
C LYS A 613 -6.86 -3.43 -29.90
N PRO A 614 -5.89 -2.59 -30.30
CA PRO A 614 -5.28 -2.73 -31.61
C PRO A 614 -4.37 -3.97 -31.66
N ASP A 615 -4.36 -4.67 -32.80
CA ASP A 615 -3.54 -5.89 -32.99
C ASP A 615 -2.04 -5.64 -32.79
N ASN A 616 -1.57 -4.44 -33.17
CA ASN A 616 -0.18 -4.00 -33.00
C ASN A 616 -0.03 -3.02 -31.82
N PHE A 617 -0.66 -3.31 -30.69
CA PHE A 617 -0.51 -2.49 -29.49
C PHE A 617 0.93 -2.53 -28.97
N SER A 618 1.53 -1.36 -28.78
CA SER A 618 2.80 -1.21 -28.07
C SER A 618 2.55 -0.45 -26.76
N PRO A 619 2.63 -1.10 -25.60
CA PRO A 619 2.37 -0.46 -24.31
C PRO A 619 3.46 0.56 -24.02
N LYS A 620 3.15 1.84 -24.25
CA LYS A 620 4.09 2.96 -24.00
C LYS A 620 4.55 3.02 -22.54
N ASP A 621 3.75 2.51 -21.61
CA ASP A 621 4.00 2.59 -20.17
C ASP A 621 4.85 1.43 -19.63
N VAL A 622 5.10 0.39 -20.44
CA VAL A 622 6.06 -0.68 -20.11
C VAL A 622 7.40 -0.33 -20.74
N ASP A 623 8.43 -0.26 -19.91
CA ASP A 623 9.81 -0.07 -20.34
C ASP A 623 10.54 -1.40 -20.34
N ILE A 624 11.10 -1.75 -21.49
CA ILE A 624 11.88 -2.96 -21.71
C ILE A 624 13.31 -2.52 -21.99
N TYR A 625 14.24 -2.86 -21.11
CA TYR A 625 15.62 -2.41 -21.21
C TYR A 625 16.60 -3.52 -20.83
N LYS A 626 17.75 -3.53 -21.51
CA LYS A 626 18.82 -4.49 -21.26
C LYS A 626 19.78 -3.93 -20.21
N VAL A 627 20.13 -4.74 -19.22
CA VAL A 627 21.19 -4.47 -18.24
C VAL A 627 22.15 -5.65 -18.25
N VAL A 628 23.40 -5.41 -18.64
CA VAL A 628 24.43 -6.45 -18.82
C VAL A 628 23.95 -7.54 -19.78
N ASN A 629 23.60 -8.75 -19.32
CA ASN A 629 23.10 -9.87 -20.14
C ASN A 629 21.66 -10.25 -19.77
N LYS A 630 20.88 -9.33 -19.19
CA LYS A 630 19.48 -9.58 -18.82
C LYS A 630 18.54 -8.49 -19.33
N ILE A 631 17.36 -8.91 -19.75
CA ILE A 631 16.28 -8.02 -20.16
C ILE A 631 15.35 -7.78 -18.97
N ASN A 632 15.06 -6.50 -18.72
CA ASN A 632 14.29 -6.05 -17.59
C ASN A 632 13.01 -5.36 -18.04
N PHE A 633 11.92 -5.63 -17.33
CA PHE A 633 10.62 -4.97 -17.50
C PHE A 633 10.34 -4.10 -16.28
N ARG A 634 9.93 -2.86 -16.51
CA ARG A 634 9.40 -1.98 -15.47
C ARG A 634 8.26 -1.12 -16.02
N ILE A 635 7.43 -0.61 -15.13
CA ILE A 635 6.50 0.46 -15.49
C ILE A 635 7.26 1.79 -15.49
N LYS A 636 7.13 2.59 -16.57
CA LYS A 636 7.86 3.85 -16.75
C LYS A 636 7.58 4.86 -15.64
N SER A 637 6.31 5.02 -15.28
CA SER A 637 5.88 6.01 -14.30
C SER A 637 4.65 5.51 -13.56
N LYS A 638 4.82 5.15 -12.29
CA LYS A 638 3.68 4.83 -11.40
C LYS A 638 2.81 6.04 -11.10
N ASN A 639 3.31 7.26 -11.33
CA ASN A 639 2.51 8.47 -11.22
C ASN A 639 1.39 8.53 -12.26
N GLU A 640 1.54 7.89 -13.43
CA GLU A 640 0.44 7.81 -14.40
C GLU A 640 -0.70 6.92 -13.90
N ILE A 641 -0.37 5.82 -13.22
CA ILE A 641 -1.37 4.98 -12.52
C ILE A 641 -2.11 5.83 -11.49
N THR A 642 -1.38 6.57 -10.65
CA THR A 642 -1.97 7.47 -9.66
C THR A 642 -2.91 8.50 -10.30
N LYS A 643 -2.53 9.12 -11.43
CA LYS A 643 -3.39 10.09 -12.12
C LYS A 643 -4.71 9.47 -12.60
N VAL A 644 -4.67 8.24 -13.13
CA VAL A 644 -5.88 7.55 -13.58
C VAL A 644 -6.77 7.16 -12.40
N LEU A 645 -6.18 6.71 -11.30
CA LEU A 645 -6.93 6.34 -10.09
C LEU A 645 -7.50 7.54 -9.31
N GLU A 646 -6.86 8.72 -9.40
CA GLU A 646 -7.34 9.96 -8.79
C GLU A 646 -8.50 10.60 -9.58
N ASP A 647 -8.62 10.31 -10.88
CA ASP A 647 -9.64 10.89 -11.74
C ASP A 647 -10.97 10.12 -11.63
N SER A 648 -11.92 10.71 -10.93
CA SER A 648 -13.25 10.10 -10.73
C SER A 648 -13.97 9.83 -12.05
N SER A 649 -13.73 10.63 -13.09
CA SER A 649 -14.36 10.43 -14.41
C SER A 649 -13.87 9.17 -15.14
N LEU A 650 -12.70 8.64 -14.77
CA LEU A 650 -12.12 7.44 -15.36
C LEU A 650 -12.39 6.18 -14.55
N SER A 651 -13.07 6.29 -13.40
CA SER A 651 -13.27 5.19 -12.46
C SER A 651 -14.03 4.02 -13.10
N ASP A 652 -15.14 4.29 -13.80
CA ASP A 652 -15.95 3.24 -14.45
C ASP A 652 -15.19 2.48 -15.53
N ILE A 653 -14.43 3.20 -16.37
CA ILE A 653 -13.62 2.59 -17.43
C ILE A 653 -12.50 1.75 -16.81
N PHE A 654 -11.88 2.24 -15.74
CA PHE A 654 -10.84 1.50 -15.03
C PHE A 654 -11.41 0.23 -14.37
N ILE A 655 -12.58 0.31 -13.72
CA ILE A 655 -13.23 -0.85 -13.11
C ILE A 655 -13.61 -1.88 -14.19
N THR A 656 -14.17 -1.44 -15.31
CA THR A 656 -14.47 -2.32 -16.46
C THR A 656 -13.21 -3.01 -16.97
N SER A 657 -12.08 -2.29 -17.01
CA SER A 657 -10.78 -2.83 -17.42
C SER A 657 -10.21 -3.82 -16.39
N ALA A 658 -10.41 -3.56 -15.10
CA ALA A 658 -10.01 -4.45 -14.02
C ALA A 658 -10.84 -5.75 -14.01
N ASN A 659 -12.15 -5.65 -14.30
CA ASN A 659 -13.03 -6.79 -14.53
C ASN A 659 -12.58 -7.60 -15.76
N ASP A 660 -12.23 -6.94 -16.86
CA ASP A 660 -11.68 -7.62 -18.05
C ASP A 660 -10.36 -8.32 -17.71
N PHE A 661 -9.47 -7.70 -16.94
CA PHE A 661 -8.24 -8.33 -16.47
C PHE A 661 -8.51 -9.65 -15.72
N GLU A 662 -9.50 -9.71 -14.84
CA GLU A 662 -9.84 -10.95 -14.13
C GLU A 662 -10.52 -11.98 -15.05
N PHE A 663 -11.65 -11.61 -15.65
CA PHE A 663 -12.51 -12.56 -16.36
C PHE A 663 -11.98 -12.97 -17.74
N ASN A 664 -10.99 -12.23 -18.27
CA ASN A 664 -10.33 -12.55 -19.54
C ASN A 664 -8.89 -13.02 -19.30
N PHE A 665 -8.01 -12.14 -18.84
CA PHE A 665 -6.58 -12.44 -18.76
C PHE A 665 -6.26 -13.49 -17.68
N ILE A 666 -6.75 -13.32 -16.45
CA ILE A 666 -6.51 -14.28 -15.37
C ILE A 666 -7.21 -15.62 -15.65
N LYS A 667 -8.42 -15.60 -16.22
CA LYS A 667 -9.13 -16.82 -16.66
C LYS A 667 -8.32 -17.59 -17.71
N LYS A 668 -7.82 -16.90 -18.75
CA LYS A 668 -6.90 -17.46 -19.76
C LYS A 668 -5.65 -18.06 -19.12
N LEU A 669 -5.04 -17.35 -18.19
CA LEU A 669 -3.84 -17.82 -17.50
C LEU A 669 -4.13 -19.06 -16.63
N ARG A 670 -5.26 -19.10 -15.93
CA ARG A 670 -5.68 -20.26 -15.12
C ARG A 670 -5.89 -21.49 -15.99
N ILE A 671 -6.51 -21.32 -17.15
CA ILE A 671 -6.67 -22.39 -18.13
C ILE A 671 -5.30 -22.78 -18.68
N LEU A 672 -4.46 -21.81 -19.04
CA LEU A 672 -3.11 -22.08 -19.50
C LEU A 672 -2.34 -22.90 -18.48
N LEU A 673 -2.50 -22.71 -17.17
CA LEU A 673 -1.71 -23.35 -16.11
C LEU A 673 -2.27 -24.65 -15.50
N SER A 674 -3.53 -25.02 -15.73
CA SER A 674 -4.15 -26.25 -15.17
C SER A 674 -3.67 -27.54 -15.85
N ASP A 675 -3.69 -28.73 -15.25
CA ASP A 675 -3.26 -29.97 -15.95
C ASP A 675 -4.39 -31.00 -16.01
N SER A 676 -4.78 -31.48 -17.19
CA SER A 676 -5.75 -32.61 -17.34
C SER A 676 -6.96 -32.54 -16.39
N LYS A 677 -7.59 -31.35 -16.30
CA LYS A 677 -8.72 -30.95 -15.41
C LYS A 677 -8.39 -30.64 -13.94
N ASP A 678 -7.14 -30.80 -13.50
CA ASP A 678 -6.68 -30.31 -12.20
C ASP A 678 -6.40 -28.80 -12.25
N SER A 679 -7.25 -28.02 -11.59
CA SER A 679 -7.13 -26.58 -11.40
C SER A 679 -6.78 -26.19 -9.96
N ALA A 680 -6.24 -27.12 -9.16
CA ALA A 680 -5.84 -26.83 -7.80
C ALA A 680 -4.75 -25.75 -7.74
N ALA A 681 -4.77 -24.93 -6.69
CA ALA A 681 -3.80 -23.85 -6.51
C ALA A 681 -2.34 -24.35 -6.46
N SER A 682 -2.09 -25.57 -5.98
CA SER A 682 -0.77 -26.21 -5.99
C SER A 682 -0.22 -26.40 -7.41
N THR A 683 -1.07 -26.86 -8.32
CA THR A 683 -0.72 -27.15 -9.72
C THR A 683 -0.49 -25.85 -10.48
N LEU A 684 -1.37 -24.86 -10.28
CA LEU A 684 -1.20 -23.52 -10.84
C LEU A 684 0.11 -22.86 -10.38
N ASN A 685 0.44 -22.97 -9.09
CA ASN A 685 1.69 -22.43 -8.55
C ASN A 685 2.92 -23.09 -9.18
N LYS A 686 2.94 -24.42 -9.23
CA LYS A 686 4.06 -25.19 -9.82
C LYS A 686 4.30 -24.79 -11.26
N ASN A 687 3.24 -24.74 -12.08
CA ASN A 687 3.36 -24.42 -13.50
C ASN A 687 3.73 -22.94 -13.73
N LEU A 688 3.25 -22.03 -12.88
CA LEU A 688 3.66 -20.61 -12.95
C LEU A 688 5.13 -20.42 -12.55
N ASP A 689 5.60 -21.14 -11.52
CA ASP A 689 6.99 -21.10 -11.07
C ASP A 689 7.93 -21.70 -12.13
N ASP A 690 7.48 -22.73 -12.86
CA ASP A 690 8.22 -23.33 -13.97
C ASP A 690 8.37 -22.36 -15.16
N ILE A 691 7.32 -21.60 -15.49
CA ILE A 691 7.39 -20.56 -16.54
C ILE A 691 8.35 -19.45 -16.15
N PHE A 692 8.35 -19.04 -14.88
CA PHE A 692 9.21 -17.96 -14.38
C PHE A 692 10.67 -18.38 -14.14
N ASN A 693 11.02 -19.66 -14.31
CA ASN A 693 12.36 -20.21 -14.04
C ASN A 693 12.91 -19.79 -12.66
N ILE A 694 12.12 -20.01 -11.60
CA ILE A 694 12.46 -19.54 -10.25
C ILE A 694 13.47 -20.48 -9.59
N GLU A 695 14.74 -20.06 -9.49
CA GLU A 695 15.79 -20.85 -8.82
C GLU A 695 15.77 -20.74 -7.27
N ASN A 696 15.17 -19.68 -6.70
CA ASN A 696 15.23 -19.38 -5.24
C ASN A 696 13.85 -19.16 -4.58
N GLY A 697 12.79 -19.74 -5.13
CA GLY A 697 11.43 -19.68 -4.57
C GLY A 697 10.77 -18.29 -4.49
N ARG A 698 11.28 -17.27 -5.19
CA ARG A 698 10.77 -15.89 -5.10
C ARG A 698 10.39 -15.32 -6.47
N ARG A 699 9.11 -14.98 -6.63
CA ARG A 699 8.56 -14.30 -7.82
C ARG A 699 8.92 -12.81 -7.81
N THR A 700 9.05 -12.22 -8.99
CA THR A 700 9.39 -10.78 -9.16
C THR A 700 8.28 -10.03 -9.88
N GLN A 701 8.12 -8.72 -9.61
CA GLN A 701 7.13 -7.88 -10.31
C GLN A 701 7.36 -7.86 -11.83
N GLN A 702 8.64 -7.84 -12.23
CA GLN A 702 9.07 -7.92 -13.61
C GLN A 702 8.49 -9.13 -14.35
N ALA A 703 8.46 -10.30 -13.70
CA ALA A 703 7.95 -11.52 -14.32
C ALA A 703 6.46 -11.40 -14.66
N PHE A 704 5.66 -10.75 -13.79
CA PHE A 704 4.25 -10.49 -14.05
C PHE A 704 4.02 -9.47 -15.17
N TYR A 705 4.84 -8.41 -15.25
CA TYR A 705 4.76 -7.44 -16.35
C TYR A 705 5.11 -8.08 -17.70
N ALA A 706 6.15 -8.92 -17.72
CA ALA A 706 6.53 -9.68 -18.91
C ALA A 706 5.43 -10.68 -19.31
N LEU A 707 4.87 -11.41 -18.33
CA LEU A 707 3.79 -12.37 -18.57
C LEU A 707 2.56 -11.69 -19.19
N TRP A 708 2.14 -10.54 -18.66
CA TRP A 708 1.06 -9.77 -19.26
C TRP A 708 1.42 -9.32 -20.67
N TYR A 709 2.62 -8.76 -20.88
CA TYR A 709 3.07 -8.30 -22.19
C TYR A 709 3.07 -9.39 -23.28
N PHE A 710 3.39 -10.63 -22.89
CA PHE A 710 3.40 -11.77 -23.83
C PHE A 710 2.00 -12.32 -24.14
N LEU A 711 1.02 -12.18 -23.24
CA LEU A 711 -0.25 -12.89 -23.32
C LEU A 711 -1.49 -12.02 -23.55
N TYR A 712 -1.43 -10.69 -23.37
CA TYR A 712 -2.63 -9.85 -23.40
C TYR A 712 -3.42 -9.92 -24.71
N ASP A 713 -2.74 -10.11 -25.85
CA ASP A 713 -3.32 -10.18 -27.20
C ASP A 713 -3.57 -11.61 -27.70
N VAL A 714 -3.28 -12.64 -26.90
CA VAL A 714 -3.50 -14.03 -27.31
C VAL A 714 -5.00 -14.39 -27.14
N PRO A 715 -5.68 -14.90 -28.20
CA PRO A 715 -7.09 -15.32 -28.11
C PRO A 715 -7.30 -16.48 -27.14
N PHE A 716 -8.52 -16.60 -26.61
CA PHE A 716 -8.87 -17.63 -25.63
C PHE A 716 -8.83 -19.03 -26.25
N GLU A 717 -9.38 -19.16 -27.44
CA GLU A 717 -9.52 -20.40 -28.21
C GLU A 717 -8.14 -21.00 -28.54
N THR A 718 -7.16 -20.14 -28.83
CA THR A 718 -5.78 -20.56 -29.10
C THR A 718 -5.12 -21.15 -27.85
N ILE A 719 -5.40 -20.59 -26.67
CA ILE A 719 -4.86 -21.09 -25.38
C ILE A 719 -5.44 -22.45 -25.04
N GLU A 720 -6.74 -22.65 -25.26
CA GLU A 720 -7.41 -23.91 -24.98
C GLU A 720 -6.85 -25.07 -25.82
N VAL A 721 -6.61 -24.84 -27.11
CA VAL A 721 -6.09 -25.87 -28.04
C VAL A 721 -4.59 -26.10 -27.87
N LYS A 722 -3.78 -25.04 -27.71
CA LYS A 722 -2.30 -25.10 -27.76
C LYS A 722 -1.61 -24.89 -26.42
N LYS A 723 -2.29 -25.19 -25.33
CA LYS A 723 -1.85 -24.96 -23.94
C LYS A 723 -0.40 -25.37 -23.63
N ILE A 724 -0.04 -26.62 -23.88
CA ILE A 724 1.30 -27.16 -23.57
C ILE A 724 2.38 -26.46 -24.41
N GLU A 725 2.08 -26.22 -25.69
CA GLU A 725 3.01 -25.56 -26.62
C GLU A 725 3.27 -24.11 -26.19
N ILE A 726 2.22 -23.38 -25.80
CA ILE A 726 2.32 -22.00 -25.33
C ILE A 726 3.15 -21.93 -24.04
N ARG A 727 2.95 -22.85 -23.08
CA ARG A 727 3.78 -22.90 -21.86
C ARG A 727 5.26 -23.07 -22.15
N ASN A 728 5.61 -24.03 -23.02
CA ASN A 728 6.99 -24.31 -23.36
C ASN A 728 7.64 -23.10 -24.04
N ASN A 729 6.92 -22.43 -24.94
CA ASN A 729 7.42 -21.23 -25.62
C ASN A 729 7.49 -20.01 -24.68
N LEU A 730 6.57 -19.87 -23.72
CA LEU A 730 6.69 -18.85 -22.67
C LEU A 730 7.93 -19.11 -21.81
N LYS A 731 8.17 -20.35 -21.39
CA LYS A 731 9.38 -20.73 -20.65
C LYS A 731 10.65 -20.41 -21.43
N SER A 732 10.64 -20.64 -22.76
CA SER A 732 11.73 -20.22 -23.64
C SER A 732 11.89 -18.70 -23.67
N LEU A 733 10.82 -17.92 -23.76
CA LEU A 733 10.90 -16.46 -23.72
C LEU A 733 11.43 -15.93 -22.38
N PHE A 734 11.07 -16.56 -21.26
CA PHE A 734 11.62 -16.21 -19.96
C PHE A 734 13.10 -16.60 -19.84
N ASN A 735 13.54 -17.70 -20.45
CA ASN A 735 14.96 -18.05 -20.58
C ASN A 735 15.71 -17.04 -21.45
N ASP A 736 15.14 -16.62 -22.58
CA ASP A 736 15.66 -15.60 -23.48
C ASP A 736 15.89 -14.26 -22.76
N MET A 737 15.15 -13.95 -21.69
CA MET A 737 15.43 -12.76 -20.88
C MET A 737 16.81 -12.80 -20.21
N THR A 738 17.49 -13.96 -20.19
CA THR A 738 18.84 -14.16 -19.66
C THR A 738 19.78 -14.68 -20.75
N GLY A 739 20.96 -14.07 -20.89
CA GLY A 739 21.98 -14.53 -21.85
C GLY A 739 21.89 -13.94 -23.26
N ILE A 740 21.09 -12.90 -23.49
CA ILE A 740 20.97 -12.25 -24.82
C ILE A 740 21.98 -11.12 -25.03
N GLU A 741 22.63 -11.12 -26.22
CA GLU A 741 23.57 -10.10 -26.68
C GLU A 741 22.91 -8.77 -27.12
N ASN A 742 21.68 -8.77 -27.66
CA ASN A 742 21.02 -7.55 -28.15
C ASN A 742 19.49 -7.55 -27.88
N ARG A 743 18.95 -6.40 -27.43
CA ARG A 743 17.49 -6.18 -27.23
C ARG A 743 16.68 -6.47 -28.49
N GLN A 744 17.17 -6.11 -29.68
CA GLN A 744 16.44 -6.33 -30.93
C GLN A 744 16.16 -7.82 -31.21
N ALA A 745 17.07 -8.71 -30.78
CA ALA A 745 16.88 -10.15 -30.92
C ALA A 745 15.71 -10.64 -30.06
N PHE A 746 15.60 -10.13 -28.83
CA PHE A 746 14.47 -10.43 -27.95
C PHE A 746 13.14 -9.88 -28.48
N ASP A 747 13.11 -8.62 -28.93
CA ASP A 747 11.91 -8.02 -29.51
C ASP A 747 11.44 -8.81 -30.74
N THR A 748 12.37 -9.37 -31.52
CA THR A 748 12.08 -10.27 -32.64
C THR A 748 11.48 -11.60 -32.18
N ASN A 749 12.03 -12.23 -31.12
CA ASN A 749 11.49 -13.48 -30.57
C ASN A 749 10.09 -13.29 -29.99
N VAL A 750 9.84 -12.18 -29.29
CA VAL A 750 8.50 -11.83 -28.81
C VAL A 750 7.54 -11.59 -29.97
N SER A 751 7.97 -10.89 -31.02
CA SER A 751 7.15 -10.66 -32.22
C SER A 751 6.80 -11.97 -32.93
N LYS A 752 7.74 -12.93 -33.00
CA LYS A 752 7.51 -14.29 -33.52
C LYS A 752 6.52 -15.08 -32.66
N PHE A 753 6.64 -15.00 -31.34
CA PHE A 753 5.69 -15.63 -30.42
C PHE A 753 4.28 -15.06 -30.63
N LYS A 754 4.15 -13.74 -30.65
CA LYS A 754 2.87 -13.07 -30.88
C LYS A 754 2.30 -13.41 -32.24
N SER A 755 3.04 -13.30 -33.34
CA SER A 755 2.52 -13.63 -34.66
C SER A 755 2.09 -15.10 -34.78
N LYS A 756 2.81 -16.02 -34.14
CA LYS A 756 2.47 -17.46 -34.12
C LYS A 756 1.12 -17.76 -33.44
N TYR A 757 0.74 -16.98 -32.43
CA TYR A 757 -0.48 -17.23 -31.63
C TYR A 757 -1.60 -16.21 -31.86
N ASN A 758 -1.30 -15.09 -32.51
CA ASN A 758 -2.23 -14.01 -32.85
C ASN A 758 -2.73 -14.10 -34.31
N SER A 759 -2.01 -14.80 -35.20
CA SER A 759 -2.45 -14.97 -36.59
C SER A 759 -3.67 -15.89 -36.70
N LEU A 760 -4.76 -15.30 -37.19
CA LEU A 760 -5.91 -15.97 -37.77
C LEU A 760 -5.47 -17.03 -38.80
N GLN A 761 -5.47 -18.29 -38.38
CA GLN A 761 -6.05 -19.37 -39.18
C GLN A 761 -7.25 -19.94 -38.43
N ILE A 762 -8.29 -19.10 -38.35
CA ILE A 762 -9.67 -19.56 -38.26
C ILE A 762 -10.00 -20.19 -39.63
N ASN A 763 -9.57 -21.44 -39.82
CA ASN A 763 -10.09 -22.32 -40.87
C ASN A 763 -10.59 -23.66 -40.27
N LEU A 764 -10.50 -23.84 -38.94
CA LEU A 764 -10.96 -25.05 -38.26
C LEU A 764 -12.24 -24.85 -37.42
N PHE A 765 -12.71 -23.62 -37.25
CA PHE A 765 -13.95 -23.31 -36.52
C PHE A 765 -14.89 -22.45 -37.37
N GLN A 766 -15.42 -23.04 -38.45
CA GLN A 766 -16.64 -22.56 -39.12
C GLN A 766 -17.91 -22.91 -38.31
N ASN A 767 -17.84 -22.88 -36.97
CA ASN A 767 -19.01 -22.96 -36.10
C ASN A 767 -19.05 -21.70 -35.23
N ASN A 768 -20.19 -21.02 -35.29
CA ASN A 768 -20.49 -19.69 -34.75
C ASN A 768 -20.48 -19.63 -33.21
N HIS A 769 -19.31 -19.69 -32.57
CA HIS A 769 -19.18 -19.37 -31.15
C HIS A 769 -18.06 -18.36 -30.93
N LYS A 770 -18.39 -17.07 -30.96
CA LYS A 770 -17.56 -16.07 -30.26
C LYS A 770 -17.57 -16.46 -28.78
N HIS A 771 -16.41 -16.77 -28.19
CA HIS A 771 -16.35 -17.06 -26.77
C HIS A 771 -16.84 -15.84 -25.99
N ARG A 772 -17.92 -16.01 -25.23
CA ARG A 772 -18.46 -14.93 -24.39
C ARG A 772 -17.65 -14.84 -23.10
N GLN A 773 -17.39 -13.61 -22.65
CA GLN A 773 -16.79 -13.39 -21.34
C GLN A 773 -17.81 -13.72 -20.25
N THR A 774 -17.47 -14.69 -19.40
CA THR A 774 -18.31 -15.13 -18.26
C THR A 774 -17.51 -15.07 -16.96
N ALA A 775 -18.17 -14.64 -15.90
CA ALA A 775 -17.69 -14.66 -14.52
C ALA A 775 -18.41 -15.77 -13.74
N PHE A 776 -17.73 -16.42 -12.81
CA PHE A 776 -18.42 -17.33 -11.89
C PHE A 776 -19.17 -16.53 -10.82
N LEU A 777 -20.35 -16.99 -10.42
CA LEU A 777 -21.16 -16.30 -9.41
C LEU A 777 -20.40 -16.16 -8.08
N GLY A 778 -19.57 -17.14 -7.72
CA GLY A 778 -18.71 -17.07 -6.54
C GLY A 778 -17.59 -16.02 -6.61
N GLU A 779 -17.24 -15.52 -7.80
CA GLU A 779 -16.23 -14.47 -7.99
C GLU A 779 -16.82 -13.05 -7.85
N ILE A 780 -18.14 -12.92 -8.02
CA ILE A 780 -18.85 -11.63 -8.05
C ILE A 780 -19.82 -11.43 -6.87
N ALA A 781 -20.08 -12.48 -6.09
CA ALA A 781 -21.04 -12.45 -5.00
C ALA A 781 -20.51 -13.14 -3.73
N ASN A 782 -20.79 -12.52 -2.58
CA ASN A 782 -20.67 -13.18 -1.28
C ASN A 782 -21.87 -14.11 -1.10
N ILE A 783 -21.61 -15.40 -0.99
CA ILE A 783 -22.64 -16.43 -0.84
C ILE A 783 -22.49 -17.05 0.54
N SER A 784 -23.55 -16.96 1.34
CA SER A 784 -23.60 -17.52 2.70
C SER A 784 -24.86 -18.36 2.92
N GLN A 785 -24.73 -19.34 3.81
CA GLN A 785 -25.86 -20.13 4.29
C GLN A 785 -26.48 -19.44 5.50
N GLY A 786 -27.80 -19.56 5.64
CA GLY A 786 -28.51 -19.05 6.81
C GLY A 786 -28.13 -19.74 8.11
N ILE A 787 -28.60 -19.18 9.22
CA ILE A 787 -28.30 -19.61 10.59
C ILE A 787 -29.55 -20.21 11.22
N ASN A 788 -29.38 -21.29 11.98
CA ASN A 788 -30.45 -21.87 12.79
C ASN A 788 -30.51 -21.13 14.13
N LEU A 789 -31.66 -20.56 14.45
CA LEU A 789 -31.90 -19.83 15.71
C LEU A 789 -32.99 -20.55 16.49
N ASN A 790 -32.71 -20.84 17.77
CA ASN A 790 -33.61 -21.58 18.65
C ASN A 790 -34.62 -20.69 19.38
N GLU A 791 -34.33 -19.39 19.54
CA GLU A 791 -35.17 -18.40 20.24
C GLU A 791 -35.54 -17.25 19.28
N TYR A 792 -36.84 -17.03 19.05
CA TYR A 792 -37.39 -15.95 18.24
C TYR A 792 -38.84 -15.66 18.65
N HIS A 793 -39.32 -14.44 18.43
CA HIS A 793 -40.69 -14.04 18.75
C HIS A 793 -41.51 -13.79 17.48
N GLN A 794 -42.73 -14.32 17.43
CA GLN A 794 -43.78 -13.86 16.52
C GLN A 794 -44.35 -12.58 17.11
N THR A 795 -44.51 -11.54 16.29
CA THR A 795 -44.85 -10.20 16.77
C THR A 795 -46.18 -10.16 17.51
N ASN A 796 -46.11 -9.70 18.77
CA ASN A 796 -47.19 -9.01 19.49
C ASN A 796 -46.62 -8.15 20.63
N SER A 797 -45.64 -7.27 20.38
CA SER A 797 -45.36 -6.15 21.30
C SER A 797 -44.52 -5.02 20.70
N ARG A 798 -44.77 -3.81 21.20
CA ARG A 798 -44.28 -2.50 20.73
C ARG A 798 -42.88 -2.15 21.27
N ASN A 799 -41.81 -2.66 20.66
CA ASN A 799 -40.47 -2.08 20.84
C ASN A 799 -39.81 -1.89 19.46
N LEU A 800 -39.67 -0.64 19.00
CA LEU A 800 -39.29 -0.32 17.62
C LEU A 800 -37.78 -0.25 17.37
N ASN A 801 -36.92 -0.39 18.38
CA ASN A 801 -35.51 0.03 18.27
C ASN A 801 -34.44 -1.08 18.25
N ALA A 802 -34.78 -2.38 18.35
CA ALA A 802 -33.74 -3.42 18.44
C ALA A 802 -34.11 -4.81 17.85
N HIS A 803 -34.90 -4.89 16.78
CA HIS A 803 -35.29 -6.19 16.20
C HIS A 803 -34.70 -6.42 14.79
N TYR A 804 -34.10 -7.59 14.56
CA TYR A 804 -33.68 -8.11 13.23
C TYR A 804 -34.74 -9.06 12.68
N PRO A 805 -35.20 -8.90 11.43
CA PRO A 805 -36.16 -9.83 10.84
C PRO A 805 -35.48 -11.18 10.52
N TYR A 806 -36.18 -12.26 10.83
CA TYR A 806 -35.74 -13.65 10.67
C TYR A 806 -36.71 -14.46 9.82
N LEU A 807 -36.23 -14.94 8.67
CA LEU A 807 -37.01 -15.78 7.76
C LEU A 807 -36.80 -17.26 8.07
N ARG A 808 -37.85 -17.90 8.60
CA ARG A 808 -37.83 -19.33 8.98
C ARG A 808 -38.19 -20.26 7.82
N LYS A 809 -39.26 -19.92 7.10
CA LYS A 809 -39.77 -20.69 5.94
C LYS A 809 -39.26 -20.03 4.66
N GLY A 810 -38.69 -20.83 3.76
CA GLY A 810 -38.14 -20.37 2.49
C GLY A 810 -39.09 -20.56 1.31
N GLU A 811 -40.38 -20.30 1.50
CA GLU A 811 -41.34 -20.32 0.40
C GLU A 811 -41.35 -18.95 -0.28
N PHE A 812 -40.68 -18.88 -1.42
CA PHE A 812 -40.64 -17.68 -2.24
C PHE A 812 -41.71 -17.76 -3.31
N LYS A 813 -42.45 -16.67 -3.47
CA LYS A 813 -43.44 -16.53 -4.52
C LYS A 813 -43.11 -15.26 -5.29
N ASP A 814 -43.09 -15.34 -6.60
CA ASP A 814 -42.98 -14.15 -7.46
C ASP A 814 -41.71 -13.31 -7.22
N PHE A 815 -40.60 -13.98 -6.92
CA PHE A 815 -39.32 -13.36 -6.52
C PHE A 815 -39.42 -12.52 -5.23
N LYS A 816 -40.46 -12.71 -4.42
CA LYS A 816 -40.66 -12.05 -3.12
C LYS A 816 -40.77 -13.06 -1.98
N ILE A 817 -40.45 -12.55 -0.80
CA ILE A 817 -40.68 -13.24 0.47
C ILE A 817 -42.11 -12.97 0.91
N ASN A 818 -42.79 -13.96 1.46
CA ASN A 818 -44.08 -13.74 2.11
C ASN A 818 -43.87 -12.98 3.44
N SER A 819 -44.48 -11.80 3.59
CA SER A 819 -44.34 -10.96 4.79
C SER A 819 -44.85 -11.66 6.06
N GLU A 820 -45.77 -12.61 5.93
CA GLU A 820 -46.32 -13.40 7.05
C GLU A 820 -45.31 -14.41 7.64
N ASP A 821 -44.24 -14.72 6.91
CA ASP A 821 -43.21 -15.69 7.35
C ASP A 821 -42.04 -15.03 8.13
N LEU A 822 -42.09 -13.71 8.32
CA LEU A 822 -41.07 -12.94 9.04
C LEU A 822 -41.28 -13.00 10.55
N ASN A 823 -40.26 -13.50 11.26
CA ASN A 823 -40.15 -13.41 12.72
C ASN A 823 -39.11 -12.35 13.10
N TYR A 824 -38.90 -12.10 14.39
CA TYR A 824 -37.92 -11.11 14.85
C TYR A 824 -37.02 -11.65 15.97
N VAL A 825 -35.79 -11.12 16.01
CA VAL A 825 -34.72 -11.51 16.94
C VAL A 825 -34.06 -10.25 17.52
N ASP A 826 -33.77 -10.26 18.83
CA ASP A 826 -33.37 -9.07 19.59
C ASP A 826 -31.86 -8.77 19.51
N GLU A 827 -30.99 -9.78 19.34
CA GLU A 827 -29.55 -9.56 19.22
C GLU A 827 -28.83 -10.60 18.33
N LEU A 828 -27.91 -10.12 17.48
CA LEU A 828 -26.96 -10.93 16.72
C LEU A 828 -25.58 -11.08 17.43
N THR A 829 -25.49 -10.82 18.74
CA THR A 829 -24.24 -10.68 19.51
C THR A 829 -23.30 -11.88 19.45
N LYS A 830 -23.78 -13.08 19.11
CA LYS A 830 -22.98 -14.32 19.03
C LYS A 830 -22.40 -14.65 17.65
N PHE A 831 -22.66 -13.87 16.60
CA PHE A 831 -22.26 -14.25 15.23
C PHE A 831 -21.25 -13.28 14.61
N ASN A 832 -20.09 -13.80 14.21
CA ASN A 832 -19.03 -13.07 13.50
C ASN A 832 -19.45 -12.57 12.10
N SER A 833 -20.64 -12.90 11.61
CA SER A 833 -21.18 -12.58 10.28
C SER A 833 -22.26 -11.50 10.29
N LYS A 834 -22.29 -10.61 11.31
CA LYS A 834 -23.23 -9.47 11.39
C LYS A 834 -23.29 -8.66 10.09
N ASP A 835 -22.15 -8.45 9.44
CA ASP A 835 -22.07 -7.62 8.23
C ASP A 835 -22.84 -8.18 7.04
N PHE A 836 -22.94 -9.51 6.91
CA PHE A 836 -23.68 -10.12 5.80
C PHE A 836 -25.19 -9.87 5.89
N PHE A 837 -25.73 -9.86 7.11
CA PHE A 837 -27.17 -9.75 7.35
C PHE A 837 -27.68 -8.28 7.42
N ASN A 838 -26.78 -7.29 7.29
CA ASN A 838 -27.08 -5.86 7.30
C ASN A 838 -27.59 -5.33 5.93
N PHE A 839 -27.78 -4.00 5.78
CA PHE A 839 -28.53 -3.26 4.75
C PHE A 839 -28.14 -3.41 3.25
N ASN A 840 -27.51 -4.51 2.83
CA ASN A 840 -27.27 -4.76 1.41
C ASN A 840 -28.46 -5.49 0.78
N ASP A 841 -28.73 -5.22 -0.48
CA ASP A 841 -29.62 -6.02 -1.32
C ASP A 841 -29.20 -7.49 -1.33
N LYS A 842 -30.18 -8.38 -1.20
CA LYS A 842 -29.94 -9.83 -1.16
C LYS A 842 -30.81 -10.55 -2.16
N ILE A 843 -30.20 -11.55 -2.79
CA ILE A 843 -30.93 -12.62 -3.47
C ILE A 843 -30.97 -13.81 -2.52
N LEU A 844 -32.14 -14.37 -2.31
CA LEU A 844 -32.34 -15.58 -1.52
C LEU A 844 -32.66 -16.74 -2.44
N ILE A 845 -32.11 -17.91 -2.15
CA ILE A 845 -32.35 -19.15 -2.91
C ILE A 845 -32.71 -20.26 -1.93
N LYS A 846 -33.81 -20.97 -2.20
CA LYS A 846 -34.20 -22.15 -1.43
C LYS A 846 -33.28 -23.31 -1.77
N ARG A 847 -32.70 -23.96 -0.77
CA ARG A 847 -31.77 -25.09 -0.98
C ARG A 847 -32.44 -26.36 -1.45
N ALA A 848 -33.63 -26.64 -0.96
CA ALA A 848 -34.41 -27.79 -1.39
C ALA A 848 -35.12 -27.45 -2.70
N LEU A 849 -34.72 -28.14 -3.78
CA LEU A 849 -35.41 -28.08 -5.06
C LEU A 849 -36.75 -28.81 -4.90
N THR A 850 -37.85 -28.06 -4.86
CA THR A 850 -39.22 -28.60 -4.77
C THR A 850 -40.08 -28.25 -5.99
N SER A 851 -39.56 -27.45 -6.92
CA SER A 851 -40.27 -26.91 -8.09
C SER A 851 -39.85 -27.64 -9.36
N ASN A 852 -40.81 -27.99 -10.21
CA ASN A 852 -40.56 -28.66 -11.49
C ASN A 852 -40.11 -27.70 -12.61
N THR A 853 -40.02 -26.37 -12.38
CA THR A 853 -39.83 -25.39 -13.48
C THR A 853 -38.77 -24.29 -13.31
N ARG A 854 -38.51 -23.78 -12.09
CA ARG A 854 -37.54 -22.68 -11.84
C ARG A 854 -36.89 -22.81 -10.47
N LEU A 855 -35.73 -22.17 -10.27
CA LEU A 855 -35.14 -22.03 -8.93
C LEU A 855 -36.05 -21.14 -8.08
N SER A 856 -36.30 -21.53 -6.83
CA SER A 856 -37.06 -20.71 -5.90
C SER A 856 -36.15 -19.60 -5.36
N THR A 857 -36.31 -18.41 -5.94
CA THR A 857 -35.51 -17.21 -5.66
C THR A 857 -36.38 -16.10 -5.07
N ALA A 858 -35.79 -15.20 -4.28
CA ALA A 858 -36.42 -13.96 -3.86
C ALA A 858 -35.41 -12.81 -3.76
N TYR A 859 -35.90 -11.57 -3.85
CA TYR A 859 -35.12 -10.36 -3.65
C TYR A 859 -35.58 -9.61 -2.41
N TYR A 860 -34.62 -9.06 -1.66
CA TYR A 860 -34.88 -8.32 -0.43
C TYR A 860 -33.86 -7.21 -0.21
N GLU A 861 -34.35 -5.98 0.00
CA GLU A 861 -33.55 -4.74 0.01
C GLU A 861 -33.08 -4.31 1.43
N SER A 862 -33.33 -5.11 2.46
CA SER A 862 -33.06 -4.71 3.85
C SER A 862 -32.30 -5.74 4.67
N LYS A 863 -32.05 -5.42 5.94
CA LYS A 863 -31.48 -6.36 6.92
C LYS A 863 -32.37 -7.60 7.01
N LEU A 864 -31.78 -8.78 6.90
CA LEU A 864 -32.53 -10.04 6.96
C LEU A 864 -31.62 -11.18 7.40
N VAL A 865 -32.04 -11.87 8.46
CA VAL A 865 -31.47 -13.15 8.87
C VAL A 865 -32.37 -14.26 8.34
N PHE A 866 -31.82 -15.39 7.92
CA PHE A 866 -32.61 -16.48 7.36
C PHE A 866 -32.09 -17.84 7.81
N ASN A 867 -32.95 -18.85 7.74
CA ASN A 867 -32.67 -20.21 8.16
C ASN A 867 -31.65 -20.93 7.25
N THR A 868 -31.01 -21.99 7.76
CA THR A 868 -30.01 -22.84 7.08
C THR A 868 -30.47 -23.47 5.76
N ASN A 869 -31.80 -23.54 5.53
CA ASN A 869 -32.41 -24.01 4.28
C ASN A 869 -32.43 -22.96 3.16
N ILE A 870 -31.95 -21.74 3.44
CA ILE A 870 -31.89 -20.63 2.51
C ILE A 870 -30.42 -20.24 2.32
N ILE A 871 -30.06 -19.96 1.07
CA ILE A 871 -28.77 -19.39 0.69
C ILE A 871 -29.00 -17.93 0.34
N GLY A 872 -28.22 -17.04 0.96
CA GLY A 872 -28.22 -15.63 0.62
C GLY A 872 -27.03 -15.29 -0.26
N LEU A 873 -27.26 -14.40 -1.21
CA LEU A 873 -26.26 -13.84 -2.10
C LEU A 873 -26.29 -12.32 -1.99
N VAL A 874 -25.12 -11.74 -1.75
CA VAL A 874 -24.89 -10.29 -1.79
C VAL A 874 -23.88 -10.02 -2.90
N ILE A 875 -24.31 -9.31 -3.93
CA ILE A 875 -23.41 -8.90 -5.02
C ILE A 875 -22.47 -7.82 -4.47
N ASN A 876 -21.15 -8.05 -4.58
CA ASN A 876 -20.13 -7.15 -4.04
C ASN A 876 -19.14 -6.68 -5.11
N ARG A 877 -19.42 -7.00 -6.38
CA ARG A 877 -18.59 -6.66 -7.52
C ARG A 877 -19.24 -5.58 -8.37
N TYR A 878 -18.55 -4.46 -8.53
CA TYR A 878 -19.02 -3.38 -9.38
C TYR A 878 -19.10 -3.81 -10.84
N GLY A 879 -20.14 -3.35 -11.53
CA GLY A 879 -20.47 -3.75 -12.90
C GLY A 879 -21.46 -4.91 -13.00
N PHE A 880 -22.05 -5.37 -11.90
CA PHE A 880 -23.13 -6.36 -11.88
C PHE A 880 -24.29 -5.87 -11.03
N GLU A 881 -25.46 -5.68 -11.63
CA GLU A 881 -26.68 -5.28 -10.95
C GLU A 881 -27.34 -6.46 -10.22
N THR A 882 -27.79 -6.27 -8.98
CA THR A 882 -28.40 -7.37 -8.20
C THR A 882 -29.63 -7.94 -8.90
N LYS A 883 -30.50 -7.09 -9.45
CA LYS A 883 -31.72 -7.51 -10.18
C LYS A 883 -31.39 -8.17 -11.52
N PHE A 884 -30.28 -7.81 -12.17
CA PHE A 884 -29.79 -8.54 -13.36
C PHE A 884 -29.40 -9.98 -13.00
N ILE A 885 -28.64 -10.17 -11.92
CA ILE A 885 -28.27 -11.51 -11.45
C ILE A 885 -29.52 -12.30 -11.04
N LEU A 886 -30.48 -11.66 -10.35
CA LEU A 886 -31.76 -12.28 -10.01
C LEU A 886 -32.49 -12.78 -11.26
N SER A 887 -32.52 -11.98 -12.33
CA SER A 887 -33.18 -12.35 -13.59
C SER A 887 -32.61 -13.64 -14.18
N ILE A 888 -31.28 -13.77 -14.19
CA ILE A 888 -30.62 -14.98 -14.69
C ILE A 888 -30.93 -16.18 -13.79
N LEU A 889 -30.76 -16.03 -12.47
CA LEU A 889 -30.98 -17.12 -11.52
C LEU A 889 -32.43 -17.61 -11.50
N SER A 890 -33.36 -16.72 -11.78
CA SER A 890 -34.79 -17.01 -11.77
C SER A 890 -35.32 -17.53 -13.11
N SER A 891 -34.48 -17.55 -14.15
CA SER A 891 -34.85 -18.00 -15.48
C SER A 891 -34.97 -19.52 -15.60
N ARG A 892 -35.78 -19.95 -16.58
CA ARG A 892 -35.87 -21.37 -17.01
C ARG A 892 -34.54 -21.88 -17.56
N TYR A 893 -33.77 -21.02 -18.23
CA TYR A 893 -32.44 -21.34 -18.72
C TYR A 893 -31.51 -21.80 -17.60
N CYS A 894 -31.40 -21.00 -16.54
CA CYS A 894 -30.51 -21.30 -15.42
C CYS A 894 -30.94 -22.59 -14.72
N PHE A 895 -32.25 -22.75 -14.46
CA PHE A 895 -32.77 -23.99 -13.88
C PHE A 895 -32.47 -25.21 -14.75
N HIS A 896 -32.73 -25.15 -16.07
CA HIS A 896 -32.48 -26.25 -16.99
C HIS A 896 -31.01 -26.68 -17.00
N ASN A 897 -30.08 -25.73 -17.14
CA ASN A 897 -28.65 -26.02 -17.16
C ASN A 897 -28.13 -26.51 -15.80
N PHE A 898 -28.69 -26.01 -14.70
CA PHE A 898 -28.35 -26.47 -13.37
C PHE A 898 -28.92 -27.88 -13.11
N TYR A 899 -30.15 -28.13 -13.55
CA TYR A 899 -30.85 -29.41 -13.42
C TYR A 899 -30.12 -30.52 -14.19
N LEU A 900 -29.79 -30.29 -15.47
CA LEU A 900 -29.16 -31.30 -16.33
C LEU A 900 -27.71 -31.63 -15.94
N ASN A 901 -26.93 -30.66 -15.47
CA ASN A 901 -25.53 -30.89 -15.13
C ASN A 901 -25.35 -31.64 -13.79
N PHE A 902 -26.31 -31.51 -12.86
CA PHE A 902 -26.10 -31.89 -11.47
C PHE A 902 -27.06 -32.97 -10.94
N ILE A 903 -28.16 -33.29 -11.64
CA ILE A 903 -29.06 -34.41 -11.30
C ILE A 903 -28.76 -35.57 -12.26
N LYS A 904 -27.74 -36.36 -11.91
CA LYS A 904 -27.54 -37.71 -12.47
C LYS A 904 -27.96 -38.73 -11.41
N GLY A 905 -29.25 -39.03 -11.35
CA GLY A 905 -29.80 -40.03 -10.44
C GLY A 905 -31.28 -39.83 -10.14
N SER A 906 -31.98 -40.94 -9.92
CA SER A 906 -33.41 -41.05 -9.60
C SER A 906 -33.74 -40.60 -8.17
N GLU A 907 -33.42 -39.36 -7.80
CA GLU A 907 -33.84 -38.78 -6.51
C GLU A 907 -34.77 -37.60 -6.75
N GLU A 908 -35.98 -37.65 -6.18
CA GLU A 908 -37.05 -36.65 -6.36
C GLU A 908 -36.75 -35.30 -5.68
N THR A 909 -35.77 -35.22 -4.78
CA THR A 909 -35.38 -33.98 -4.10
C THR A 909 -33.87 -33.89 -3.90
N LYS A 910 -33.21 -32.92 -4.55
CA LYS A 910 -31.79 -32.62 -4.33
C LYS A 910 -31.61 -31.32 -3.53
N ILE A 911 -30.67 -31.32 -2.59
CA ILE A 911 -30.25 -30.13 -1.83
C ILE A 911 -29.11 -29.46 -2.59
N ILE A 912 -29.29 -28.19 -2.94
CA ILE A 912 -28.25 -27.39 -3.59
C ILE A 912 -27.12 -27.08 -2.59
N THR A 913 -25.89 -27.29 -3.02
CA THR A 913 -24.67 -26.94 -2.28
C THR A 913 -24.16 -25.55 -2.64
N LEU A 914 -23.41 -24.92 -1.72
CA LEU A 914 -22.75 -23.63 -1.96
C LEU A 914 -21.77 -23.68 -3.14
N SER A 915 -21.07 -24.81 -3.31
CA SER A 915 -20.08 -25.02 -4.38
C SER A 915 -20.73 -24.99 -5.76
N GLU A 916 -21.91 -25.61 -5.90
CA GLU A 916 -22.64 -25.63 -7.16
C GLU A 916 -23.15 -24.23 -7.53
N ILE A 917 -23.70 -23.47 -6.57
CA ILE A 917 -24.13 -22.08 -6.82
C ILE A 917 -22.95 -21.20 -7.21
N ARG A 918 -21.79 -21.35 -6.54
CA ARG A 918 -20.58 -20.61 -6.87
C ARG A 918 -20.10 -20.84 -8.31
N SER A 919 -20.39 -22.01 -8.89
CA SER A 919 -19.97 -22.39 -10.24
C SER A 919 -20.87 -21.90 -11.38
N ILE A 920 -21.99 -21.23 -11.07
CA ILE A 920 -22.90 -20.69 -12.09
C ILE A 920 -22.17 -19.60 -12.89
N GLU A 921 -22.20 -19.71 -14.22
CA GLU A 921 -21.59 -18.73 -15.12
C GLU A 921 -22.54 -17.59 -15.46
N ILE A 922 -22.08 -16.36 -15.21
CA ILE A 922 -22.79 -15.11 -15.46
C ILE A 922 -22.09 -14.36 -16.62
N PRO A 923 -22.80 -14.01 -17.70
CA PRO A 923 -22.33 -13.13 -18.75
C PRO A 923 -21.85 -11.77 -18.23
N VAL A 924 -20.66 -11.34 -18.67
CA VAL A 924 -20.14 -10.00 -18.39
C VAL A 924 -20.57 -9.06 -19.51
N ILE A 925 -21.57 -8.21 -19.22
CA ILE A 925 -22.11 -7.20 -20.15
C ILE A 925 -22.10 -5.81 -19.51
N SER A 926 -22.11 -4.74 -20.31
CA SER A 926 -22.12 -3.36 -19.80
C SER A 926 -23.38 -3.09 -18.97
N ILE A 927 -23.28 -2.17 -18.00
CA ILE A 927 -24.40 -1.79 -17.12
C ILE A 927 -25.62 -1.34 -17.95
N GLU A 928 -25.40 -0.57 -19.02
CA GLU A 928 -26.45 -0.16 -19.97
C GLU A 928 -27.23 -1.36 -20.53
N LYS A 929 -26.55 -2.47 -20.87
CA LYS A 929 -27.18 -3.70 -21.36
C LYS A 929 -27.85 -4.52 -20.26
N GLN A 930 -27.51 -4.29 -18.99
CA GLN A 930 -28.17 -4.92 -17.84
C GLN A 930 -29.49 -4.21 -17.50
N GLN A 931 -29.62 -2.91 -17.77
CA GLN A 931 -30.80 -2.12 -17.40
C GLN A 931 -32.15 -2.71 -17.86
N PRO A 932 -32.31 -3.22 -19.09
CA PRO A 932 -33.58 -3.84 -19.49
C PRO A 932 -33.99 -5.01 -18.60
N PHE A 933 -33.04 -5.83 -18.13
CA PHE A 933 -33.31 -6.95 -17.22
C PHE A 933 -33.75 -6.46 -15.84
N VAL A 934 -33.11 -5.40 -15.34
CA VAL A 934 -33.48 -4.75 -14.08
C VAL A 934 -34.91 -4.24 -14.15
N ILE A 935 -35.23 -3.51 -15.23
CA ILE A 935 -36.57 -2.96 -15.47
C ILE A 935 -37.61 -4.07 -15.50
N VAL A 936 -37.45 -5.10 -16.34
CA VAL A 936 -38.44 -6.21 -16.43
C VAL A 936 -38.60 -6.94 -15.10
N THR A 937 -37.52 -7.09 -14.34
CA THR A 937 -37.57 -7.68 -12.98
C THR A 937 -38.42 -6.83 -12.04
N ASP A 938 -38.30 -5.50 -12.10
CA ASP A 938 -39.14 -4.58 -11.31
C ASP A 938 -40.62 -4.66 -11.71
N TYR A 939 -40.93 -4.83 -13.01
CA TYR A 939 -42.31 -5.08 -13.45
C TYR A 939 -42.86 -6.39 -12.86
N ILE A 940 -42.07 -7.46 -12.78
CA ILE A 940 -42.49 -8.74 -12.17
C ILE A 940 -42.74 -8.57 -10.67
N LEU A 941 -41.81 -7.90 -9.98
CA LEU A 941 -41.91 -7.63 -8.54
C LEU A 941 -43.15 -6.78 -8.21
N ASN A 942 -43.50 -5.79 -9.04
CA ASN A 942 -44.58 -4.84 -8.74
C ASN A 942 -45.96 -5.24 -9.31
N SER A 943 -46.06 -6.28 -10.14
CA SER A 943 -47.32 -6.77 -10.73
C SER A 943 -48.16 -7.62 -9.75
N ASN A 944 -48.59 -7.04 -8.61
CA ASN A 944 -49.29 -7.79 -7.55
C ASN A 944 -50.75 -8.18 -7.90
N ASN A 945 -51.44 -7.37 -8.71
CA ASN A 945 -52.89 -7.52 -8.95
C ASN A 945 -53.27 -8.16 -10.30
N ASN A 946 -52.32 -8.28 -11.24
CA ASN A 946 -52.57 -8.83 -12.58
C ASN A 946 -51.68 -10.05 -12.88
N LYS A 947 -52.29 -11.25 -12.80
CA LYS A 947 -51.59 -12.52 -13.05
C LYS A 947 -51.13 -12.69 -14.50
N GLU A 948 -51.86 -12.14 -15.47
CA GLU A 948 -51.55 -12.27 -16.90
C GLU A 948 -50.35 -11.39 -17.28
N ALA A 949 -50.35 -10.14 -16.81
CA ALA A 949 -49.21 -9.23 -16.99
C ALA A 949 -47.94 -9.81 -16.38
N LYS A 950 -48.06 -10.39 -15.18
CA LYS A 950 -46.94 -11.05 -14.50
C LYS A 950 -46.36 -12.21 -15.31
N LEU A 951 -47.22 -13.14 -15.74
CA LEU A 951 -46.79 -14.29 -16.52
C LEU A 951 -46.12 -13.84 -17.83
N PHE A 952 -46.64 -12.78 -18.46
CA PHE A 952 -46.04 -12.19 -19.65
C PHE A 952 -44.62 -11.67 -19.38
N PHE A 953 -44.43 -10.85 -18.35
CA PHE A 953 -43.09 -10.32 -18.02
C PHE A 953 -42.11 -11.42 -17.58
N GLU A 954 -42.58 -12.47 -16.91
CA GLU A 954 -41.76 -13.65 -16.59
C GLU A 954 -41.30 -14.41 -17.84
N ARG A 955 -42.17 -14.52 -18.87
CA ARG A 955 -41.81 -15.14 -20.15
C ARG A 955 -40.91 -14.25 -20.99
N LEU A 956 -41.12 -12.94 -20.93
CA LEU A 956 -40.25 -11.97 -21.56
C LEU A 956 -38.85 -12.03 -20.95
N LEU A 957 -38.74 -12.14 -19.62
CA LEU A 957 -37.48 -12.32 -18.92
C LEU A 957 -36.75 -13.61 -19.36
N ASP A 958 -37.45 -14.74 -19.46
CA ASP A 958 -36.85 -15.97 -19.99
C ASP A 958 -36.32 -15.77 -21.42
N ALA A 959 -37.11 -15.11 -22.28
CA ALA A 959 -36.72 -14.85 -23.65
C ALA A 959 -35.51 -13.92 -23.77
N MET A 960 -35.40 -12.91 -22.90
CA MET A 960 -34.21 -12.06 -22.79
C MET A 960 -32.98 -12.84 -22.31
N VAL A 961 -33.16 -13.78 -21.38
CA VAL A 961 -32.06 -14.65 -20.94
C VAL A 961 -31.66 -15.62 -22.05
N TYR A 962 -32.59 -16.12 -22.85
CA TYR A 962 -32.27 -16.91 -24.05
C TYR A 962 -31.50 -16.08 -25.08
N GLU A 963 -31.95 -14.86 -25.39
CA GLU A 963 -31.25 -13.93 -26.28
C GLU A 963 -29.84 -13.65 -25.80
N LEU A 964 -29.70 -13.48 -24.48
CA LEU A 964 -28.40 -13.40 -23.84
C LEU A 964 -27.65 -14.69 -24.20
N TYR A 965 -27.94 -15.86 -23.64
CA TYR A 965 -27.05 -17.02 -23.79
C TYR A 965 -26.90 -17.62 -25.21
N PHE A 966 -27.82 -17.33 -26.15
CA PHE A 966 -27.83 -17.86 -27.52
C PHE A 966 -27.69 -16.78 -28.60
N GLU A 967 -26.85 -15.77 -28.37
CA GLU A 967 -26.70 -14.60 -29.25
C GLU A 967 -26.44 -14.94 -30.73
N SER A 968 -25.58 -15.91 -31.05
CA SER A 968 -25.29 -16.26 -32.44
C SER A 968 -26.49 -16.92 -33.14
N GLN A 969 -27.28 -17.70 -32.41
CA GLN A 969 -28.51 -18.29 -32.91
C GLN A 969 -29.61 -17.22 -33.06
N PHE A 970 -29.78 -16.32 -32.10
CA PHE A 970 -30.73 -15.21 -32.19
C PHE A 970 -30.43 -14.30 -33.40
N GLN A 971 -29.16 -14.02 -33.67
CA GLN A 971 -28.73 -13.30 -34.88
C GLN A 971 -29.10 -14.06 -36.17
N ALA A 972 -28.95 -15.39 -36.19
CA ALA A 972 -29.31 -16.20 -37.37
C ALA A 972 -30.82 -16.20 -37.67
N PHE A 973 -31.67 -16.05 -36.65
CA PHE A 973 -33.13 -15.96 -36.79
C PHE A 973 -33.67 -14.53 -36.91
N ASP A 974 -32.78 -13.52 -36.91
CA ASP A 974 -33.11 -12.09 -36.92
C ASP A 974 -34.11 -11.71 -35.80
N ILE A 975 -33.77 -12.12 -34.57
CA ILE A 975 -34.54 -11.86 -33.35
C ILE A 975 -33.74 -10.93 -32.45
N LYS A 976 -34.33 -9.80 -32.05
CA LYS A 976 -33.71 -8.82 -31.16
C LYS A 976 -34.71 -8.34 -30.11
N ILE A 977 -34.84 -9.08 -29.02
CA ILE A 977 -35.83 -8.72 -27.98
C ILE A 977 -35.39 -7.46 -27.23
N SER A 978 -34.11 -7.40 -26.89
CA SER A 978 -33.48 -6.29 -26.18
C SER A 978 -33.72 -4.91 -26.83
N ASP A 979 -33.74 -4.82 -28.15
CA ASP A 979 -33.97 -3.57 -28.90
C ASP A 979 -35.35 -2.96 -28.62
N TYR A 980 -36.39 -3.80 -28.44
CA TYR A 980 -37.76 -3.34 -28.19
C TYR A 980 -38.01 -2.91 -26.73
N LEU A 981 -37.05 -3.17 -25.84
CA LEU A 981 -37.19 -2.93 -24.39
C LEU A 981 -36.47 -1.66 -23.92
N ASN A 982 -35.65 -1.05 -24.78
CA ASN A 982 -34.90 0.18 -24.46
C ASN A 982 -35.81 1.40 -24.18
N GLU A 983 -37.08 1.37 -24.61
CA GLU A 983 -38.05 2.45 -24.42
C GLU A 983 -39.04 2.19 -23.27
N ILE A 984 -38.87 1.11 -22.49
CA ILE A 984 -39.76 0.84 -21.36
C ILE A 984 -39.43 1.81 -20.21
N PRO A 985 -40.42 2.56 -19.68
CA PRO A 985 -40.18 3.48 -18.58
C PRO A 985 -39.80 2.73 -17.31
N GLN A 986 -38.82 3.28 -16.57
CA GLN A 986 -38.46 2.81 -15.24
C GLN A 986 -39.62 3.03 -14.26
N ILE A 987 -39.76 2.12 -13.30
CA ILE A 987 -40.78 2.24 -12.27
C ILE A 987 -40.27 3.22 -11.19
N GLU A 988 -40.69 4.48 -11.25
CA GLU A 988 -40.60 5.39 -10.11
C GLU A 988 -41.60 4.96 -9.02
N LEU A 989 -41.24 5.19 -7.75
CA LEU A 989 -41.98 4.77 -6.53
C LEU A 989 -43.47 5.19 -6.48
N GLU A 990 -43.95 5.98 -7.44
CA GLU A 990 -45.34 6.47 -7.56
C GLU A 990 -46.09 5.98 -8.83
N LEU A 991 -45.64 4.93 -9.51
CA LEU A 991 -46.40 4.36 -10.63
C LEU A 991 -47.53 3.42 -10.14
N ASN A 992 -48.77 3.90 -10.24
CA ASN A 992 -49.98 3.12 -9.99
C ASN A 992 -50.03 1.85 -10.84
N ASN A 993 -50.54 0.74 -10.29
CA ASN A 993 -50.77 -0.55 -10.99
C ASN A 993 -51.42 -0.40 -12.39
N SER A 994 -52.21 0.66 -12.60
CA SER A 994 -52.82 1.02 -13.89
C SER A 994 -51.81 1.26 -15.02
N SER A 995 -50.62 1.79 -14.71
CA SER A 995 -49.58 2.08 -15.71
C SER A 995 -48.87 0.80 -16.15
N ILE A 996 -48.63 -0.14 -15.23
CA ILE A 996 -48.08 -1.47 -15.53
C ILE A 996 -49.02 -2.23 -16.48
N ASP A 997 -50.32 -2.20 -16.19
CA ASP A 997 -51.34 -2.85 -17.04
C ASP A 997 -51.43 -2.22 -18.44
N SER A 998 -51.25 -0.90 -18.56
CA SER A 998 -51.20 -0.20 -19.84
C SER A 998 -49.98 -0.62 -20.67
N ILE A 999 -48.82 -0.76 -20.04
CA ILE A 999 -47.58 -1.18 -20.70
C ILE A 999 -47.67 -2.64 -21.11
N TYR A 1000 -48.19 -3.50 -20.24
CA TYR A 1000 -48.52 -4.88 -20.58
C TYR A 1000 -49.40 -4.95 -21.84
N LYS A 1001 -50.54 -4.23 -21.87
CA LYS A 1001 -51.43 -4.22 -23.05
C LYS A 1001 -50.76 -3.71 -24.33
N LYS A 1002 -49.83 -2.76 -24.22
CA LYS A 1002 -49.05 -2.25 -25.37
C LYS A 1002 -48.07 -3.31 -25.89
N LEU A 1003 -47.34 -3.97 -24.99
CA LEU A 1003 -46.31 -4.96 -25.32
C LEU A 1003 -46.92 -6.30 -25.77
N SER A 1004 -48.05 -6.70 -25.19
CA SER A 1004 -48.74 -7.95 -25.49
C SER A 1004 -49.68 -7.85 -26.70
N SER A 1005 -49.78 -6.69 -27.36
CA SER A 1005 -50.62 -6.50 -28.54
C SER A 1005 -50.15 -7.37 -29.72
N PRO A 1006 -51.05 -8.05 -30.47
CA PRO A 1006 -50.68 -8.90 -31.61
C PRO A 1006 -49.91 -8.16 -32.72
N ASN A 1007 -50.08 -6.84 -32.82
CA ASN A 1007 -49.42 -5.99 -33.81
C ASN A 1007 -48.04 -5.47 -33.35
N ASN A 1008 -47.57 -5.88 -32.17
CA ASN A 1008 -46.27 -5.48 -31.65
C ASN A 1008 -45.17 -6.42 -32.18
N ASP A 1009 -44.10 -5.85 -32.74
CA ASP A 1009 -42.96 -6.59 -33.28
C ASP A 1009 -42.29 -7.51 -32.24
N LEU A 1010 -42.36 -7.15 -30.95
CA LEU A 1010 -41.90 -7.99 -29.85
C LEU A 1010 -42.61 -9.36 -29.82
N ASN A 1011 -43.93 -9.40 -30.08
CA ASN A 1011 -44.68 -10.65 -30.10
C ASN A 1011 -44.29 -11.53 -31.29
N ILE A 1012 -43.98 -10.92 -32.45
CA ILE A 1012 -43.46 -11.65 -33.60
C ILE A 1012 -42.11 -12.29 -33.25
N SER A 1013 -41.23 -11.54 -32.58
CA SER A 1013 -39.96 -12.05 -32.06
C SER A 1013 -40.14 -13.19 -31.04
N LEU A 1014 -41.07 -13.06 -30.09
CA LEU A 1014 -41.37 -14.10 -29.10
C LEU A 1014 -41.90 -15.39 -29.75
N LEU A 1015 -42.72 -15.29 -30.80
CA LEU A 1015 -43.20 -16.46 -31.55
C LEU A 1015 -42.08 -17.15 -32.34
N LYS A 1016 -41.15 -16.38 -32.92
CA LYS A 1016 -39.99 -16.94 -33.63
C LYS A 1016 -39.09 -17.76 -32.70
N ILE A 1017 -38.94 -17.36 -31.44
CA ILE A 1017 -38.12 -18.05 -30.44
C ILE A 1017 -38.59 -19.48 -30.19
N LEU A 1018 -39.90 -19.73 -30.23
CA LEU A 1018 -40.48 -21.06 -30.02
C LEU A 1018 -40.08 -22.07 -31.13
N ASN A 1019 -39.53 -21.61 -32.26
CA ASN A 1019 -39.03 -22.47 -33.33
C ASN A 1019 -37.52 -22.78 -33.19
N MET A 1020 -36.83 -22.22 -32.19
CA MET A 1020 -35.40 -22.47 -31.98
C MET A 1020 -35.18 -23.78 -31.23
N LYS A 1021 -34.31 -24.65 -31.76
CA LYS A 1021 -34.05 -25.99 -31.17
C LYS A 1021 -33.56 -25.91 -29.72
N GLU A 1022 -32.68 -24.96 -29.44
CA GLU A 1022 -32.11 -24.72 -28.12
C GLU A 1022 -33.18 -24.34 -27.10
N VAL A 1023 -34.12 -23.48 -27.50
CA VAL A 1023 -35.22 -23.04 -26.63
C VAL A 1023 -36.28 -24.12 -26.49
N ILE A 1024 -36.60 -24.84 -27.55
CA ILE A 1024 -37.50 -26.02 -27.51
C ILE A 1024 -36.97 -27.05 -26.51
N ASN A 1025 -35.66 -27.34 -26.52
CA ASN A 1025 -35.06 -28.28 -25.57
C ASN A 1025 -35.21 -27.82 -24.11
N ILE A 1026 -35.12 -26.51 -23.85
CA ILE A 1026 -35.32 -25.95 -22.51
C ILE A 1026 -36.79 -26.04 -22.11
N GLU A 1027 -37.68 -25.56 -22.97
CA GLU A 1027 -39.12 -25.48 -22.69
C GLU A 1027 -39.78 -26.87 -22.65
N ASN A 1028 -39.30 -27.87 -23.38
CA ASN A 1028 -39.84 -29.25 -23.32
C ASN A 1028 -39.73 -29.89 -21.93
N ASN A 1029 -38.87 -29.38 -21.06
CA ASN A 1029 -38.72 -29.86 -19.69
C ASN A 1029 -39.75 -29.23 -18.71
N PHE A 1030 -40.62 -28.31 -19.17
CA PHE A 1030 -41.51 -27.49 -18.34
C PHE A 1030 -42.92 -27.35 -18.90
#